data_AF-A0AAD6ZCE9-F1
#
_entry.id   AF-A0AAD6ZCE9-F1
#
_cell.length_a   1.000
_cell.length_b   1.000
_cell.length_c   1.000
_cell.angle_alpha   90.00
_cell.angle_beta   90.00
_cell.angle_gamma   90.00
#
_symmetry.space_group_name_H-M   'P 1'
#
loop_
_entity.id
_entity.type
_entity.pdbx_description
1 polymer ?
#
loop_
_entity_poly.entity_id
_entity_poly.type
_entity_poly.pdbx_seq_one_letter_code
_entity_poly.pdbx_strand_id
1 'polypeptide(L)'
;MSNEDAPLNELNYLIHHVFLSPKLPQKEDGSTQADRALWTHVIREAISFRSTLVSPDELQKWDVVTRMLDQLGLIQQSMDGLPELIGNMGIRDSIVIPIAAQNAAVILRKKREHTIVECFEVDPPNSEIMATIGRVVCLYPHAAIGVSNSTFDNPAFRQELASFLVHMAVEILPDSEPFAKKAGTQVSEFRDSASGHYIVHLLPAILRGYAGSFAADIHRTRKRVRNEILWDGARAPWRRNPLWLVIRVAIQSTLRQDSGSTDALYKSFMVHLMTQILRTAVENTLSNELLFCMRAKIARRVEKLPTISPELYGLAMNASGAATALLEGRWSTIRLEQEKSSYWAPAELDLERDTHLSLPNSKDYIRQRIAQDGVRTVANHFQPTESPRVCQTNEFRTLTSAILQDAFSRDRDVFVALADFEASVQNNIDMWVSGHREESDCTVIATCIKEYNTAAQLRYAGDPENQSMRLLVIFDLWVALDQIALLHHLELRDYAPEVLFEILEPMLIRKSLPLARVVYIQRYLRTRHLRATYGSVFTDSTGPTTFAARYFARSAELQQLYRKICDDAQNDRNEKITELSTAKQEHLSLLERARACECNYRANHRRKRKHSYSCEKCRLEATARDMKIEVHEWPLPSNTDEAKNVVFELCLPTAFRIWRDMTAMILGDICAVSPPRTVKIATRLEESI
;
A
#
# COMPACT_ATOMS: atom_id res chain seq x y z
N MET A 1 -8.50 12.64 45.49
CA MET A 1 -8.91 11.67 44.46
C MET A 1 -9.73 10.61 45.17
N SER A 2 -10.96 10.40 44.70
CA SER A 2 -11.92 9.42 45.21
C SER A 2 -11.37 8.00 45.11
N ASN A 3 -11.63 7.16 46.13
CA ASN A 3 -11.16 5.77 46.20
C ASN A 3 -11.77 4.87 45.09
N GLU A 4 -12.79 5.34 44.37
CA GLU A 4 -13.46 4.64 43.27
C GLU A 4 -12.72 4.72 41.93
N ASP A 5 -11.83 5.71 41.72
CA ASP A 5 -11.13 5.88 40.44
C ASP A 5 -9.84 5.02 40.32
N ALA A 6 -9.35 4.49 41.44
CA ALA A 6 -8.09 3.74 41.50
C ALA A 6 -8.09 2.44 40.66
N PRO A 7 -9.13 1.58 40.72
CA PRO A 7 -9.15 0.33 39.95
C PRO A 7 -9.17 0.56 38.42
N LEU A 8 -9.87 1.60 37.98
CA LEU A 8 -9.98 1.94 36.55
C LEU A 8 -8.67 2.51 36.01
N ASN A 9 -7.95 3.31 36.81
CA ASN A 9 -6.64 3.83 36.45
C ASN A 9 -5.58 2.71 36.33
N GLU A 10 -5.60 1.73 37.24
CA GLU A 10 -4.73 0.55 37.16
C GLU A 10 -5.03 -0.29 35.91
N LEU A 11 -6.32 -0.49 35.58
CA LEU A 11 -6.71 -1.20 34.37
C LEU A 11 -6.26 -0.48 33.09
N ASN A 12 -6.41 0.83 33.01
CA ASN A 12 -5.92 1.63 31.88
C ASN A 12 -4.40 1.53 31.75
N TYR A 13 -3.67 1.59 32.86
CA TYR A 13 -2.22 1.40 32.90
C TYR A 13 -1.82 0.03 32.32
N LEU A 14 -2.47 -1.06 32.76
CA LEU A 14 -2.25 -2.40 32.19
C LEU A 14 -2.51 -2.41 30.67
N ILE A 15 -3.59 -1.77 30.21
CA ILE A 15 -3.94 -1.72 28.79
C ILE A 15 -2.88 -0.96 27.97
N HIS A 16 -2.43 0.21 28.43
CA HIS A 16 -1.39 0.99 27.76
C HIS A 16 -0.12 0.16 27.58
N HIS A 17 0.34 -0.52 28.64
CA HIS A 17 1.62 -1.21 28.64
C HIS A 17 1.57 -2.61 28.04
N VAL A 18 0.47 -3.36 28.16
CA VAL A 18 0.32 -4.71 27.59
C VAL A 18 -0.19 -4.66 26.14
N PHE A 19 -1.26 -3.90 25.90
CA PHE A 19 -1.93 -3.84 24.60
C PHE A 19 -1.36 -2.79 23.67
N LEU A 20 -0.78 -1.70 24.17
CA LEU A 20 -0.48 -0.50 23.38
C LEU A 20 -1.74 -0.02 22.66
N SER A 21 -2.64 0.60 23.43
CA SER A 21 -3.90 1.16 22.94
C SER A 21 -3.67 2.18 21.81
N PRO A 22 -4.69 2.46 20.97
CA PRO A 22 -4.57 3.46 19.91
C PRO A 22 -4.25 4.87 20.43
N LYS A 23 -4.82 5.23 21.59
CA LYS A 23 -4.54 6.48 22.29
C LYS A 23 -3.72 6.14 23.54
N LEU A 24 -2.44 6.47 23.47
CA LEU A 24 -1.50 6.32 24.59
C LEU A 24 -1.36 7.66 25.33
N PRO A 25 -0.92 7.65 26.59
CA PRO A 25 -0.63 8.88 27.31
C PRO A 25 0.49 9.67 26.62
N GLN A 26 0.47 10.99 26.81
CA GLN A 26 1.47 11.93 26.28
C GLN A 26 2.45 12.42 27.37
N LYS A 27 2.39 11.80 28.54
CA LYS A 27 3.23 12.07 29.71
C LYS A 27 3.48 10.77 30.46
N GLU A 28 4.58 10.72 31.21
CA GLU A 28 4.88 9.61 32.11
C GLU A 28 3.67 9.23 32.97
N ASP A 29 3.27 7.97 32.90
CA ASP A 29 2.16 7.38 33.67
C ASP A 29 2.63 6.34 34.69
N GLY A 30 3.97 6.16 34.81
CA GLY A 30 4.61 5.25 35.74
C GLY A 30 4.60 5.76 37.19
N SER A 31 4.50 4.83 38.13
CA SER A 31 4.70 5.06 39.55
C SER A 31 4.99 3.72 40.23
N THR A 32 5.59 3.72 41.42
CA THR A 32 5.80 2.49 42.20
C THR A 32 4.51 1.71 42.42
N GLN A 33 3.37 2.42 42.60
CA GLN A 33 2.06 1.79 42.75
C GLN A 33 1.58 1.16 41.43
N ALA A 34 1.73 1.86 40.29
CA ALA A 34 1.32 1.34 38.98
C ALA A 34 2.19 0.14 38.55
N ASP A 35 3.50 0.19 38.81
CA ASP A 35 4.43 -0.92 38.58
C ASP A 35 4.06 -2.13 39.43
N ARG A 36 3.73 -1.90 40.71
CA ARG A 36 3.24 -2.95 41.60
C ARG A 36 1.91 -3.53 41.12
N ALA A 37 0.98 -2.72 40.62
CA ALA A 37 -0.28 -3.19 40.05
C ALA A 37 -0.04 -4.07 38.80
N LEU A 38 0.88 -3.66 37.93
CA LEU A 38 1.30 -4.45 36.77
C LEU A 38 1.87 -5.81 37.20
N TRP A 39 2.84 -5.82 38.11
CA TRP A 39 3.41 -7.06 38.62
C TRP A 39 2.34 -7.94 39.30
N THR A 40 1.52 -7.36 40.18
CA THR A 40 0.46 -8.07 40.93
C THR A 40 -0.51 -8.75 39.99
N HIS A 41 -0.91 -8.07 38.91
CA HIS A 41 -1.76 -8.65 37.89
C HIS A 41 -1.06 -9.81 37.17
N VAL A 42 0.20 -9.65 36.77
CA VAL A 42 0.96 -10.70 36.09
C VAL A 42 1.13 -11.95 36.96
N ILE A 43 1.53 -11.82 38.23
CA ILE A 43 1.70 -12.98 39.12
C ILE A 43 0.36 -13.67 39.38
N ARG A 44 -0.71 -12.92 39.61
CA ARG A 44 -2.05 -13.48 39.80
C ARG A 44 -2.49 -14.30 38.60
N GLU A 45 -2.33 -13.77 37.39
CA GLU A 45 -2.67 -14.50 36.18
C GLU A 45 -1.68 -15.63 35.88
N ALA A 46 -0.42 -15.57 36.33
CA ALA A 46 0.53 -16.69 36.23
C ALA A 46 0.12 -17.86 37.14
N ILE A 47 -0.33 -17.57 38.37
CA ILE A 47 -0.88 -18.57 39.30
C ILE A 47 -2.17 -19.16 38.72
N SER A 48 -3.07 -18.33 38.20
CA SER A 48 -4.29 -18.76 37.52
C SER A 48 -3.98 -19.66 36.32
N PHE A 49 -3.06 -19.25 35.46
CA PHE A 49 -2.66 -20.02 34.28
C PHE A 49 -2.06 -21.38 34.63
N ARG A 50 -1.32 -21.48 35.74
CA ARG A 50 -0.79 -22.77 36.24
C ARG A 50 -1.87 -23.83 36.37
N SER A 51 -3.07 -23.46 36.83
CA SER A 51 -4.20 -24.40 37.01
C SER A 51 -4.72 -24.99 35.70
N THR A 52 -4.38 -24.38 34.56
CA THR A 52 -4.76 -24.84 33.22
C THR A 52 -3.75 -25.82 32.61
N LEU A 53 -2.59 -26.00 33.24
CA LEU A 53 -1.52 -26.89 32.75
C LEU A 53 -1.73 -28.30 33.27
N VAL A 54 -1.61 -29.28 32.36
CA VAL A 54 -1.81 -30.71 32.68
C VAL A 54 -0.50 -31.50 32.60
N SER A 55 0.43 -31.07 31.73
CA SER A 55 1.71 -31.76 31.56
C SER A 55 2.61 -31.58 32.79
N PRO A 56 3.14 -32.67 33.39
CA PRO A 56 4.07 -32.58 34.53
C PRO A 56 5.34 -31.75 34.22
N ASP A 57 5.83 -31.83 32.98
CA ASP A 57 7.00 -31.05 32.53
C ASP A 57 6.66 -29.54 32.44
N GLU A 58 5.50 -29.20 31.88
CA GLU A 58 5.05 -27.81 31.81
C GLU A 58 4.78 -27.23 33.20
N LEU A 59 4.17 -28.02 34.10
CA LEU A 59 3.94 -27.66 35.50
C LEU A 59 5.27 -27.37 36.21
N GLN A 60 6.25 -28.26 36.11
CA GLN A 60 7.55 -28.07 36.73
C GLN A 60 8.25 -26.80 36.22
N LYS A 61 8.22 -26.55 34.91
CA LYS A 61 8.80 -25.34 34.31
C LYS A 61 8.05 -24.08 34.74
N TRP A 62 6.72 -24.15 34.80
CA TRP A 62 5.89 -23.03 35.22
C TRP A 62 6.04 -22.71 36.71
N ASP A 63 6.28 -23.71 37.55
CA ASP A 63 6.55 -23.51 38.98
C ASP A 63 7.81 -22.66 39.21
N VAL A 64 8.83 -22.83 38.38
CA VAL A 64 10.03 -21.97 38.40
C VAL A 64 9.66 -20.53 38.02
N VAL A 65 8.80 -20.34 37.01
CA VAL A 65 8.32 -19.01 36.60
C VAL A 65 7.54 -18.33 37.72
N THR A 66 6.61 -19.03 38.37
CA THR A 66 5.81 -18.49 39.47
C THR A 66 6.71 -18.07 40.64
N ARG A 67 7.63 -18.94 41.08
CA ARG A 67 8.59 -18.60 42.14
C ARG A 67 9.46 -17.39 41.76
N MET A 68 9.98 -17.36 40.55
CA MET A 68 10.78 -16.22 40.05
C MET A 68 9.98 -14.90 40.07
N LEU A 69 8.70 -14.95 39.70
CA LEU A 69 7.82 -13.77 39.74
C LEU A 69 7.48 -13.36 41.18
N ASP A 70 7.26 -14.29 42.09
CA ASP A 70 7.07 -13.99 43.52
C ASP A 70 8.31 -13.28 44.11
N GLN A 71 9.49 -13.80 43.80
CA GLN A 71 10.78 -13.22 44.21
C GLN A 71 11.00 -11.81 43.63
N LEU A 72 10.63 -11.59 42.37
CA LEU A 72 10.64 -10.25 41.76
C LEU A 72 9.77 -9.27 42.55
N GLY A 73 8.61 -9.71 43.03
CA GLY A 73 7.72 -8.87 43.85
C GLY A 73 8.34 -8.44 45.18
N LEU A 74 9.12 -9.32 45.81
CA LEU A 74 9.86 -8.99 47.03
C LEU A 74 10.94 -7.93 46.73
N ILE A 75 11.71 -8.12 45.66
CA ILE A 75 12.77 -7.19 45.21
C ILE A 75 12.18 -5.81 44.87
N GLN A 76 11.01 -5.77 44.24
CA GLN A 76 10.34 -4.50 43.93
C GLN A 76 9.84 -3.75 45.17
N GLN A 77 9.58 -4.45 46.28
CA GLN A 77 9.20 -3.81 47.55
C GLN A 77 10.43 -3.30 48.29
N SER A 78 11.48 -4.11 48.39
CA SER A 78 12.79 -3.72 48.92
C SER A 78 13.88 -4.65 48.39
N MET A 79 15.06 -4.08 48.12
CA MET A 79 16.25 -4.84 47.77
C MET A 79 17.11 -5.26 48.98
N ASP A 80 16.74 -4.87 50.20
CA ASP A 80 17.54 -5.15 51.41
C ASP A 80 17.71 -6.66 51.66
N GLY A 81 16.69 -7.47 51.34
CA GLY A 81 16.71 -8.93 51.46
C GLY A 81 17.38 -9.65 50.28
N LEU A 82 18.00 -8.94 49.34
CA LEU A 82 18.64 -9.54 48.17
C LEU A 82 19.75 -10.55 48.51
N PRO A 83 20.65 -10.30 49.49
CA PRO A 83 21.69 -11.27 49.85
C PRO A 83 21.12 -12.61 50.31
N GLU A 84 20.05 -12.58 51.12
CA GLU A 84 19.36 -13.77 51.61
C GLU A 84 18.63 -14.50 50.49
N LEU A 85 18.00 -13.75 49.58
CA LEU A 85 17.31 -14.30 48.43
C LEU A 85 18.28 -15.04 47.49
N ILE A 86 19.42 -14.42 47.17
CA ILE A 86 20.51 -15.05 46.41
C ILE A 86 21.05 -16.26 47.16
N GLY A 87 21.18 -16.15 48.49
CA GLY A 87 21.70 -17.20 49.35
C GLY A 87 20.84 -18.47 49.36
N ASN A 88 19.52 -18.29 49.27
CA ASN A 88 18.51 -19.34 49.33
C ASN A 88 18.16 -19.95 47.96
N MET A 89 18.85 -19.56 46.87
CA MET A 89 18.61 -20.12 45.55
C MET A 89 18.89 -21.63 45.50
N GLY A 90 17.85 -22.43 45.23
CA GLY A 90 17.98 -23.83 44.91
C GLY A 90 18.43 -24.05 43.46
N ILE A 91 18.85 -25.28 43.14
CA ILE A 91 19.17 -25.66 41.76
C ILE A 91 17.90 -25.49 40.90
N ARG A 92 18.05 -24.87 39.72
CA ARG A 92 16.98 -24.44 38.78
C ARG A 92 16.20 -23.19 39.17
N ASP A 93 16.42 -22.61 40.34
CA ASP A 93 15.80 -21.33 40.67
C ASP A 93 16.43 -20.19 39.88
N SER A 94 15.61 -19.15 39.66
CA SER A 94 16.02 -17.94 38.97
C SER A 94 15.47 -16.71 39.69
N ILE A 95 16.33 -15.71 39.86
CA ILE A 95 15.96 -14.40 40.44
C ILE A 95 16.12 -13.35 39.35
N VAL A 96 15.15 -12.45 39.25
CA VAL A 96 15.16 -11.31 38.32
C VAL A 96 15.30 -10.03 39.11
N ILE A 97 16.29 -9.21 38.77
CA ILE A 97 16.67 -8.01 39.50
C ILE A 97 16.65 -6.83 38.51
N PRO A 98 15.58 -6.02 38.50
CA PRO A 98 15.56 -4.77 37.74
C PRO A 98 16.52 -3.76 38.36
N ILE A 99 17.39 -3.16 37.54
CA ILE A 99 18.35 -2.13 37.94
C ILE A 99 17.93 -0.83 37.23
N ALA A 100 16.87 -0.20 37.74
CA ALA A 100 16.17 0.88 37.04
C ALA A 100 17.07 2.10 36.77
N ALA A 101 17.88 2.52 37.75
CA ALA A 101 18.78 3.66 37.60
C ALA A 101 19.86 3.47 36.51
N GLN A 102 20.19 2.21 36.17
CA GLN A 102 21.15 1.86 35.11
C GLN A 102 20.47 1.23 33.90
N ASN A 103 19.17 1.49 33.67
CA ASN A 103 18.42 1.02 32.49
C ASN A 103 18.66 -0.47 32.14
N ALA A 104 18.80 -1.32 33.15
CA ALA A 104 19.24 -2.70 32.95
C ALA A 104 18.47 -3.67 33.84
N ALA A 105 18.62 -4.95 33.56
CA ALA A 105 18.17 -6.01 34.43
C ALA A 105 19.18 -7.16 34.45
N VAL A 106 19.24 -7.81 35.61
CA VAL A 106 20.05 -9.01 35.85
C VAL A 106 19.13 -10.19 36.11
N ILE A 107 19.43 -11.34 35.50
CA ILE A 107 18.80 -12.62 35.86
C ILE A 107 19.89 -13.55 36.37
N LEU A 108 19.75 -13.97 37.63
CA LEU A 108 20.59 -14.99 38.24
C LEU A 108 19.93 -16.34 38.05
N ARG A 109 20.67 -17.35 37.61
CA ARG A 109 20.16 -18.70 37.39
C ARG A 109 21.06 -19.75 37.98
N LYS A 110 20.57 -20.46 38.99
CA LYS A 110 21.35 -21.47 39.69
C LYS A 110 21.34 -22.79 38.90
N LYS A 111 22.49 -23.20 38.35
CA LYS A 111 22.69 -24.53 37.77
C LYS A 111 23.44 -25.43 38.77
N ARG A 112 23.68 -26.69 38.39
CA ARG A 112 24.32 -27.68 39.26
C ARG A 112 25.75 -27.28 39.66
N GLU A 113 26.55 -26.85 38.70
CA GLU A 113 27.99 -26.56 38.91
C GLU A 113 28.31 -25.06 38.93
N HIS A 114 27.44 -24.22 38.37
CA HIS A 114 27.67 -22.79 38.21
C HIS A 114 26.35 -22.01 38.33
N THR A 115 26.45 -20.73 38.66
CA THR A 115 25.36 -19.77 38.55
C THR A 115 25.59 -18.92 37.30
N ILE A 116 24.59 -18.82 36.43
CA ILE A 116 24.63 -17.95 35.26
C ILE A 116 24.08 -16.58 35.65
N VAL A 117 24.86 -15.54 35.40
CA VAL A 117 24.47 -14.14 35.53
C VAL A 117 24.22 -13.58 34.15
N GLU A 118 22.95 -13.36 33.81
CA GLU A 118 22.49 -12.78 32.55
C GLU A 118 22.22 -11.29 32.72
N CYS A 119 22.73 -10.45 31.82
CA CYS A 119 22.58 -8.99 31.90
C CYS A 119 22.05 -8.44 30.57
N PHE A 120 21.09 -7.51 30.65
CA PHE A 120 20.59 -6.83 29.47
C PHE A 120 20.09 -5.41 29.77
N GLU A 121 20.28 -4.54 28.79
CA GLU A 121 19.69 -3.21 28.75
C GLU A 121 18.19 -3.31 28.42
N VAL A 122 17.36 -2.47 29.05
CA VAL A 122 15.90 -2.57 28.99
C VAL A 122 15.32 -1.62 27.96
N ASP A 123 15.66 -0.34 27.99
CA ASP A 123 15.10 0.65 27.08
C ASP A 123 16.16 1.25 26.15
N PRO A 124 16.06 1.09 24.82
CA PRO A 124 17.00 1.73 23.90
C PRO A 124 16.97 3.27 23.99
N PRO A 125 18.04 3.96 23.55
CA PRO A 125 18.08 5.42 23.49
C PRO A 125 16.98 6.01 22.58
N ASN A 126 16.55 7.24 22.87
CA ASN A 126 15.53 7.94 22.08
C ASN A 126 15.91 8.06 20.60
N SER A 127 17.19 8.34 20.32
CA SER A 127 17.69 8.46 18.95
C SER A 127 17.49 7.16 18.16
N GLU A 128 17.69 6.00 18.78
CA GLU A 128 17.51 4.69 18.14
C GLU A 128 16.02 4.39 17.91
N ILE A 129 15.17 4.67 18.90
CA ILE A 129 13.71 4.47 18.79
C ILE A 129 13.14 5.35 17.68
N MET A 130 13.50 6.63 17.66
CA MET A 130 12.96 7.63 16.73
C MET A 130 13.52 7.45 15.30
N ALA A 131 14.76 6.99 15.14
CA ALA A 131 15.36 6.75 13.82
C ALA A 131 14.89 5.44 13.17
N THR A 132 14.41 4.48 13.95
CA THR A 132 14.08 3.15 13.43
C THR A 132 12.78 3.14 12.63
N ILE A 133 12.89 2.84 11.33
CA ILE A 133 11.72 2.51 10.50
C ILE A 133 11.22 1.11 10.89
N GLY A 134 10.00 1.05 11.47
CA GLY A 134 9.38 -0.20 11.88
C GLY A 134 9.53 -0.49 13.38
N ARG A 135 10.43 -1.40 13.77
CA ARG A 135 10.60 -1.82 15.18
C ARG A 135 12.07 -2.03 15.52
N VAL A 136 12.50 -1.49 16.66
CA VAL A 136 13.84 -1.75 17.21
C VAL A 136 13.97 -3.24 17.52
N VAL A 137 15.10 -3.83 17.15
CA VAL A 137 15.33 -5.27 17.31
C VAL A 137 16.49 -5.49 18.26
N CYS A 138 16.18 -5.94 19.47
CA CYS A 138 17.16 -6.19 20.51
C CYS A 138 17.32 -7.70 20.75
N LEU A 139 18.50 -8.09 21.25
CA LEU A 139 18.83 -9.46 21.64
C LEU A 139 18.87 -9.55 23.15
N TYR A 140 18.15 -10.52 23.72
CA TYR A 140 18.09 -10.72 25.16
C TYR A 140 18.54 -12.13 25.58
N PRO A 141 19.41 -12.25 26.59
CA PRO A 141 20.18 -11.17 27.22
C PRO A 141 21.39 -10.75 26.35
N HIS A 142 22.02 -9.62 26.69
CA HIS A 142 23.19 -9.09 25.97
C HIS A 142 24.46 -9.86 26.37
N ALA A 143 24.69 -9.98 27.68
CA ALA A 143 25.82 -10.70 28.26
C ALA A 143 25.35 -11.83 29.19
N ALA A 144 26.14 -12.89 29.27
CA ALA A 144 25.91 -13.98 30.22
C ALA A 144 27.23 -14.59 30.68
N ILE A 145 27.45 -14.62 31.99
CA ILE A 145 28.66 -15.17 32.60
C ILE A 145 28.27 -16.31 33.54
N GLY A 146 28.88 -17.47 33.37
CA GLY A 146 28.81 -18.56 34.33
C GLY A 146 29.89 -18.37 35.39
N VAL A 147 29.51 -18.40 36.66
CA VAL A 147 30.42 -18.35 37.81
C VAL A 147 30.30 -19.67 38.55
N SER A 148 31.42 -20.35 38.84
CA SER A 148 31.40 -21.62 39.57
C SER A 148 30.67 -21.48 40.90
N ASN A 149 29.87 -22.49 41.26
CA ASN A 149 29.14 -22.50 42.53
C ASN A 149 30.07 -22.46 43.75
N SER A 150 31.31 -22.94 43.65
CA SER A 150 32.29 -22.80 44.75
C SER A 150 32.63 -21.34 45.05
N THR A 151 32.68 -20.49 44.02
CA THR A 151 32.87 -19.04 44.15
C THR A 151 31.56 -18.34 44.49
N PHE A 152 30.49 -18.66 43.75
CA PHE A 152 29.20 -18.00 43.89
C PHE A 152 28.54 -18.29 45.25
N ASP A 153 28.82 -19.43 45.87
CA ASP A 153 28.25 -19.82 47.16
C ASP A 153 29.05 -19.31 48.36
N ASN A 154 30.17 -18.63 48.11
CA ASN A 154 30.91 -17.91 49.13
C ASN A 154 30.03 -16.75 49.69
N PRO A 155 29.77 -16.71 51.00
CA PRO A 155 28.93 -15.67 51.60
C PRO A 155 29.42 -14.24 51.33
N ALA A 156 30.74 -14.01 51.37
CA ALA A 156 31.32 -12.69 51.11
C ALA A 156 31.10 -12.28 49.66
N PHE A 157 31.28 -13.19 48.71
CA PHE A 157 31.02 -12.92 47.29
C PHE A 157 29.55 -12.53 47.06
N ARG A 158 28.59 -13.27 47.64
CA ARG A 158 27.16 -12.99 47.51
C ARG A 158 26.79 -11.63 48.12
N GLN A 159 27.38 -11.31 49.27
CA GLN A 159 27.15 -10.06 49.96
C GLN A 159 27.64 -8.86 49.12
N GLU A 160 28.86 -8.94 48.57
CA GLU A 160 29.40 -7.89 47.71
C GLU A 160 28.63 -7.77 46.38
N LEU A 161 28.26 -8.89 45.76
CA LEU A 161 27.42 -8.87 44.55
C LEU A 161 26.06 -8.23 44.82
N ALA A 162 25.40 -8.60 45.91
CA ALA A 162 24.12 -8.03 46.29
C ALA A 162 24.25 -6.53 46.59
N SER A 163 25.27 -6.13 47.36
CA SER A 163 25.56 -4.72 47.65
C SER A 163 25.78 -3.93 46.35
N PHE A 164 26.62 -4.43 45.44
CA PHE A 164 26.83 -3.82 44.13
C PHE A 164 25.51 -3.61 43.37
N LEU A 165 24.65 -4.63 43.31
CA LEU A 165 23.37 -4.53 42.60
C LEU A 165 22.38 -3.56 43.29
N VAL A 166 22.33 -3.52 44.62
CA VAL A 166 21.51 -2.58 45.39
C VAL A 166 21.95 -1.15 45.13
N HIS A 167 23.26 -0.88 45.19
CA HIS A 167 23.81 0.45 44.90
C HIS A 167 23.52 0.86 43.47
N MET A 168 23.79 0.00 42.49
CA MET A 168 23.49 0.29 41.08
C MET A 168 21.99 0.49 40.81
N ALA A 169 21.08 -0.10 41.59
CA ALA A 169 19.65 0.05 41.36
C ALA A 169 19.12 1.44 41.73
N VAL A 170 19.81 2.16 42.63
CA VAL A 170 19.36 3.44 43.21
C VAL A 170 20.28 4.60 42.82
N GLU A 171 21.58 4.37 42.70
CA GLU A 171 22.56 5.41 42.39
C GLU A 171 22.49 5.84 40.92
N ILE A 172 22.42 7.15 40.71
CA ILE A 172 22.49 7.77 39.40
C ILE A 172 23.95 8.16 39.16
N LEU A 173 24.58 7.54 38.17
CA LEU A 173 25.99 7.73 37.86
C LEU A 173 26.13 8.72 36.69
N PRO A 174 26.96 9.78 36.81
CA PRO A 174 27.06 10.82 35.79
C PRO A 174 27.39 10.30 34.38
N ASP A 175 28.25 9.27 34.27
CA ASP A 175 28.65 8.70 32.99
C ASP A 175 27.54 7.87 32.31
N SER A 176 26.50 7.49 33.07
CA SER A 176 25.30 6.83 32.55
C SER A 176 24.22 7.81 32.11
N GLU A 177 24.29 9.07 32.54
CA GLU A 177 23.27 10.07 32.19
C GLU A 177 23.45 10.57 30.75
N PRO A 178 22.36 10.60 29.96
CA PRO A 178 22.39 11.25 28.66
C PRO A 178 22.49 12.77 28.82
N PHE A 179 23.28 13.43 27.97
CA PHE A 179 23.43 14.88 27.97
C PHE A 179 22.90 15.50 26.67
N ALA A 180 22.21 16.63 26.78
CA ALA A 180 21.80 17.46 25.65
C ALA A 180 22.49 18.83 25.69
N LYS A 181 22.85 19.35 24.51
CA LYS A 181 23.38 20.71 24.39
C LYS A 181 22.22 21.70 24.29
N LYS A 182 21.99 22.48 25.35
CA LYS A 182 20.95 23.53 25.40
C LYS A 182 21.62 24.89 25.59
N ALA A 183 21.35 25.81 24.67
CA ALA A 183 21.96 27.16 24.65
C ALA A 183 23.50 27.16 24.78
N GLY A 184 24.18 26.15 24.24
CA GLY A 184 25.64 26.03 24.27
C GLY A 184 26.21 25.21 25.43
N THR A 185 25.43 24.95 26.49
CA THR A 185 25.85 24.21 27.69
C THR A 185 25.35 22.77 27.65
N GLN A 186 26.14 21.81 28.14
CA GLN A 186 25.67 20.44 28.36
C GLN A 186 24.81 20.39 29.62
N VAL A 187 23.59 19.89 29.47
CA VAL A 187 22.62 19.71 30.55
C VAL A 187 22.16 18.26 30.53
N SER A 188 22.04 17.63 31.71
CA SER A 188 21.46 16.30 31.85
C SER A 188 20.09 16.24 31.18
N GLU A 189 19.92 15.30 30.25
CA GLU A 189 18.71 15.08 29.47
C GLU A 189 17.92 13.92 30.06
N PHE A 190 17.33 14.15 31.24
CA PHE A 190 16.52 13.15 31.95
C PHE A 190 15.34 12.57 31.13
N ARG A 191 15.01 13.13 29.97
CA ARG A 191 13.98 12.61 29.06
C ARG A 191 14.51 11.50 28.14
N ASP A 192 15.82 11.27 28.10
CA ASP A 192 16.43 10.14 27.40
C ASP A 192 16.70 8.97 28.38
N SER A 193 17.03 7.80 27.86
CA SER A 193 17.30 6.60 28.67
C SER A 193 18.75 6.58 29.14
N ALA A 194 18.99 6.19 30.40
CA ALA A 194 20.34 6.01 30.92
C ALA A 194 21.06 4.87 30.17
N SER A 195 22.39 4.93 30.10
CA SER A 195 23.19 3.86 29.49
C SER A 195 23.27 2.63 30.41
N GLY A 196 23.03 1.44 29.86
CA GLY A 196 23.13 0.18 30.60
C GLY A 196 24.55 -0.35 30.88
N HIS A 197 25.60 0.41 30.57
CA HIS A 197 26.96 -0.13 30.47
C HIS A 197 27.54 -0.68 31.79
N TYR A 198 27.17 -0.15 32.96
CA TYR A 198 27.65 -0.70 34.24
C TYR A 198 27.15 -2.13 34.49
N ILE A 199 25.92 -2.44 34.07
CA ILE A 199 25.35 -3.78 34.24
C ILE A 199 25.65 -4.67 33.04
N VAL A 200 25.64 -4.13 31.82
CA VAL A 200 25.83 -4.92 30.59
C VAL A 200 27.30 -5.16 30.24
N HIS A 201 28.22 -4.30 30.69
CA HIS A 201 29.65 -4.40 30.39
C HIS A 201 30.51 -4.57 31.64
N LEU A 202 30.39 -3.68 32.64
CA LEU A 202 31.27 -3.72 33.81
C LEU A 202 31.04 -4.97 34.66
N LEU A 203 29.80 -5.27 35.07
CA LEU A 203 29.50 -6.44 35.89
C LEU A 203 29.98 -7.75 35.23
N PRO A 204 29.67 -8.05 33.95
CA PRO A 204 30.23 -9.21 33.26
C PRO A 204 31.76 -9.23 33.22
N ALA A 205 32.42 -8.08 33.07
CA ALA A 205 33.89 -8.00 33.08
C ALA A 205 34.47 -8.34 34.46
N ILE A 206 33.86 -7.83 35.54
CA ILE A 206 34.23 -8.18 36.93
C ILE A 206 34.08 -9.69 37.15
N LEU A 207 32.93 -10.25 36.77
CA LEU A 207 32.63 -11.67 36.99
C LEU A 207 33.57 -12.60 36.20
N ARG A 208 33.98 -12.21 34.99
CA ARG A 208 34.97 -12.96 34.20
C ARG A 208 36.34 -13.07 34.88
N GLY A 209 36.68 -12.15 35.77
CA GLY A 209 37.97 -12.16 36.49
C GLY A 209 38.10 -13.26 37.55
N TYR A 210 36.99 -13.89 37.97
CA TYR A 210 37.00 -14.93 38.99
C TYR A 210 37.39 -16.30 38.42
N ALA A 211 38.18 -17.05 39.19
CA ALA A 211 38.56 -18.41 38.83
C ALA A 211 37.35 -19.32 38.61
N GLY A 212 37.37 -20.10 37.52
CA GLY A 212 36.26 -20.98 37.13
C GLY A 212 35.07 -20.27 36.48
N SER A 213 35.17 -18.96 36.21
CA SER A 213 34.15 -18.23 35.44
C SER A 213 34.36 -18.36 33.94
N PHE A 214 33.28 -18.33 33.18
CA PHE A 214 33.31 -18.47 31.72
C PHE A 214 32.18 -17.67 31.06
N ALA A 215 32.36 -17.34 29.78
CA ALA A 215 31.26 -16.79 28.98
C ALA A 215 30.23 -17.91 28.73
N ALA A 216 29.05 -17.79 29.31
CA ALA A 216 28.02 -18.81 29.19
C ALA A 216 27.41 -18.77 27.79
N ASP A 217 27.40 -19.91 27.10
CA ASP A 217 26.64 -20.06 25.86
C ASP A 217 25.16 -20.29 26.20
N ILE A 218 24.34 -19.33 25.80
CA ILE A 218 22.92 -19.31 26.13
C ILE A 218 22.10 -18.92 24.90
N HIS A 219 20.87 -19.42 24.86
CA HIS A 219 19.94 -19.05 23.82
C HIS A 219 19.49 -17.59 23.96
N ARG A 220 19.90 -16.75 23.01
CA ARG A 220 19.46 -15.35 22.94
C ARG A 220 18.13 -15.22 22.20
N THR A 221 17.18 -14.53 22.81
CA THR A 221 15.88 -14.25 22.20
C THR A 221 15.92 -12.91 21.48
N ARG A 222 15.70 -12.94 20.16
CA ARG A 222 15.48 -11.74 19.35
C ARG A 222 14.07 -11.20 19.59
N LYS A 223 13.94 -10.00 20.14
CA LYS A 223 12.63 -9.35 20.34
C LYS A 223 12.57 -8.06 19.52
N ARG A 224 11.44 -7.90 18.81
CA ARG A 224 11.03 -6.61 18.25
C ARG A 224 10.43 -5.78 19.40
N VAL A 225 11.20 -4.85 19.93
CA VAL A 225 10.76 -3.94 20.99
C VAL A 225 9.85 -2.91 20.35
N ARG A 226 8.63 -2.81 20.87
CA ARG A 226 7.67 -1.77 20.48
C ARG A 226 7.62 -0.79 21.63
N ASN A 227 8.41 0.27 21.50
CA ASN A 227 8.40 1.44 22.35
C ASN A 227 8.04 2.66 21.49
N GLU A 228 7.27 3.58 22.06
CA GLU A 228 6.85 4.83 21.44
C GLU A 228 7.16 5.94 22.44
N ILE A 229 7.73 7.05 21.98
CA ILE A 229 8.08 8.20 22.82
C ILE A 229 7.05 9.28 22.53
N LEU A 230 6.12 9.46 23.44
CA LEU A 230 4.98 10.37 23.28
C LEU A 230 5.08 11.50 24.29
N TRP A 231 5.07 12.73 23.80
CA TRP A 231 5.31 13.90 24.63
C TRP A 231 4.44 15.07 24.18
N ASP A 232 3.66 15.60 25.11
CA ASP A 232 2.89 16.83 24.93
C ASP A 232 3.08 17.73 26.16
N GLY A 233 4.04 18.66 26.08
CA GLY A 233 4.23 19.71 27.08
C GLY A 233 4.54 19.24 28.52
N ALA A 234 4.97 17.98 28.72
CA ALA A 234 5.14 17.38 30.04
C ALA A 234 6.59 17.41 30.56
N ARG A 235 6.79 17.08 31.84
CA ARG A 235 8.13 16.92 32.45
C ARG A 235 8.91 15.80 31.73
N ALA A 236 8.37 14.59 31.76
CA ALA A 236 8.92 13.40 31.10
C ALA A 236 7.93 12.85 30.06
N PRO A 237 8.43 12.29 28.94
CA PRO A 237 7.59 11.66 27.92
C PRO A 237 6.93 10.40 28.47
N TRP A 238 5.81 10.00 27.89
CA TRP A 238 5.34 8.63 28.04
C TRP A 238 6.27 7.69 27.26
N ARG A 239 6.62 6.59 27.93
CA ARG A 239 7.35 5.45 27.37
C ARG A 239 6.69 4.19 27.86
N ARG A 240 6.87 3.10 27.13
CA ARG A 240 6.39 1.81 27.59
C ARG A 240 7.18 1.36 28.82
N ASN A 241 6.49 0.89 29.85
CA ASN A 241 7.09 0.52 31.13
C ASN A 241 8.25 -0.49 30.96
N PRO A 242 9.48 -0.16 31.41
CA PRO A 242 10.65 -1.05 31.40
C PRO A 242 10.41 -2.39 32.11
N LEU A 243 9.71 -2.39 33.26
CA LEU A 243 9.39 -3.59 34.03
C LEU A 243 8.62 -4.62 33.20
N TRP A 244 7.70 -4.15 32.35
CA TRP A 244 6.93 -5.04 31.48
C TRP A 244 7.84 -5.82 30.52
N LEU A 245 8.88 -5.18 29.99
CA LEU A 245 9.86 -5.86 29.16
C LEU A 245 10.69 -6.85 29.97
N VAL A 246 11.15 -6.47 31.17
CA VAL A 246 11.92 -7.34 32.09
C VAL A 246 11.13 -8.61 32.40
N ILE A 247 9.87 -8.49 32.83
CA ILE A 247 8.97 -9.63 33.08
C ILE A 247 8.87 -10.53 31.84
N ARG A 248 8.68 -9.93 30.67
CA ARG A 248 8.56 -10.67 29.41
C ARG A 248 9.82 -11.39 28.97
N VAL A 249 10.98 -10.80 29.22
CA VAL A 249 12.28 -11.41 28.93
C VAL A 249 12.49 -12.55 29.92
N ALA A 250 12.27 -12.31 31.21
CA ALA A 250 12.42 -13.30 32.27
C ALA A 250 11.57 -14.54 32.04
N ILE A 251 10.24 -14.41 31.89
CA ILE A 251 9.35 -15.56 31.67
C ILE A 251 9.77 -16.35 30.42
N GLN A 252 9.98 -15.67 29.29
CA GLN A 252 10.29 -16.36 28.04
C GLN A 252 11.64 -17.08 28.07
N SER A 253 12.67 -16.45 28.67
CA SER A 253 14.01 -17.04 28.78
C SER A 253 14.06 -18.19 29.79
N THR A 254 13.33 -18.09 30.91
CA THR A 254 13.19 -19.18 31.90
C THR A 254 12.53 -20.42 31.29
N LEU A 255 11.51 -20.25 30.46
CA LEU A 255 10.83 -21.39 29.83
C LEU A 255 11.65 -22.06 28.72
N ARG A 256 12.59 -21.35 28.10
CA ARG A 256 13.41 -21.82 26.97
C ARG A 256 14.68 -22.59 27.36
N GLN A 257 14.92 -22.80 28.65
CA GLN A 257 16.19 -23.39 29.12
C GLN A 257 16.39 -24.86 28.76
N ASP A 258 15.31 -25.60 28.48
CA ASP A 258 15.36 -27.00 28.05
C ASP A 258 15.01 -27.09 26.56
N SER A 259 15.73 -27.93 25.82
CA SER A 259 15.82 -28.03 24.35
C SER A 259 14.53 -28.46 23.60
N GLY A 260 13.37 -27.97 24.00
CA GLY A 260 12.07 -28.21 23.38
C GLY A 260 11.32 -26.94 22.99
N SER A 261 10.23 -27.09 22.25
CA SER A 261 9.34 -26.03 21.75
C SER A 261 8.50 -25.36 22.86
N THR A 262 9.14 -24.87 23.93
CA THR A 262 8.49 -24.18 25.07
C THR A 262 8.09 -22.73 24.77
N ASP A 263 8.38 -22.26 23.56
CA ASP A 263 7.92 -20.97 23.06
C ASP A 263 6.39 -20.90 22.92
N ALA A 264 5.73 -22.07 22.81
CA ALA A 264 4.28 -22.19 22.85
C ALA A 264 3.73 -21.81 24.23
N LEU A 265 4.32 -22.33 25.33
CA LEU A 265 3.84 -22.10 26.69
C LEU A 265 3.86 -20.61 27.09
N TYR A 266 4.94 -19.89 26.77
CA TYR A 266 5.02 -18.44 26.95
C TYR A 266 3.94 -17.68 26.14
N LYS A 267 3.71 -18.10 24.89
CA LYS A 267 2.70 -17.47 24.02
C LYS A 267 1.28 -17.76 24.50
N SER A 268 1.03 -18.96 25.03
CA SER A 268 -0.24 -19.35 25.65
C SER A 268 -0.52 -18.52 26.90
N PHE A 269 0.47 -18.35 27.78
CA PHE A 269 0.34 -17.44 28.93
C PHE A 269 0.05 -16.01 28.50
N MET A 270 0.71 -15.52 27.45
CA MET A 270 0.44 -14.19 26.91
C MET A 270 -1.00 -14.02 26.43
N VAL A 271 -1.59 -15.05 25.82
CA VAL A 271 -3.00 -15.05 25.45
C VAL A 271 -3.87 -15.07 26.70
N HIS A 272 -3.55 -15.90 27.69
CA HIS A 272 -4.30 -15.97 28.96
C HIS A 272 -4.33 -14.61 29.67
N LEU A 273 -3.17 -14.03 29.94
CA LEU A 273 -3.01 -12.71 30.57
C LEU A 273 -3.82 -11.64 29.85
N MET A 274 -3.66 -11.54 28.52
CA MET A 274 -4.38 -10.54 27.73
C MET A 274 -5.89 -10.78 27.74
N THR A 275 -6.33 -12.03 27.75
CA THR A 275 -7.75 -12.39 27.81
C THR A 275 -8.38 -11.97 29.13
N GLN A 276 -7.67 -12.12 30.24
CA GLN A 276 -8.15 -11.70 31.56
C GLN A 276 -8.28 -10.18 31.66
N ILE A 277 -7.31 -9.43 31.13
CA ILE A 277 -7.40 -7.96 31.02
C ILE A 277 -8.62 -7.57 30.16
N LEU A 278 -8.90 -8.27 29.05
CA LEU A 278 -10.08 -8.00 28.23
C LEU A 278 -11.38 -8.26 28.99
N ARG A 279 -11.47 -9.34 29.77
CA ARG A 279 -12.65 -9.62 30.60
C ARG A 279 -12.91 -8.48 31.59
N THR A 280 -11.89 -8.06 32.33
CA THR A 280 -12.01 -6.92 33.24
C THR A 280 -12.38 -5.63 32.50
N ALA A 281 -11.87 -5.40 31.29
CA ALA A 281 -12.24 -4.26 30.45
C ALA A 281 -13.72 -4.29 29.99
N VAL A 282 -14.26 -5.48 29.69
CA VAL A 282 -15.68 -5.65 29.35
C VAL A 282 -16.55 -5.41 30.58
N GLU A 283 -16.18 -5.96 31.74
CA GLU A 283 -16.87 -5.78 33.02
C GLU A 283 -16.93 -4.31 33.44
N ASN A 284 -15.86 -3.54 33.19
CA ASN A 284 -15.80 -2.10 33.43
C ASN A 284 -16.37 -1.26 32.26
N THR A 285 -16.93 -1.89 31.23
CA THR A 285 -17.57 -1.22 30.09
C THR A 285 -16.68 -0.18 29.38
N LEU A 286 -15.39 -0.48 29.14
CA LEU A 286 -14.46 0.45 28.49
C LEU A 286 -14.89 0.88 27.07
N SER A 287 -14.19 1.85 26.48
CA SER A 287 -14.55 2.44 25.18
C SER A 287 -14.57 1.42 24.03
N ASN A 288 -15.33 1.74 22.99
CA ASN A 288 -15.48 0.88 21.81
C ASN A 288 -14.13 0.58 21.15
N GLU A 289 -13.28 1.59 20.99
CA GLU A 289 -11.99 1.40 20.33
C GLU A 289 -11.07 0.50 21.14
N LEU A 290 -11.03 0.67 22.48
CA LEU A 290 -10.21 -0.15 23.37
C LEU A 290 -10.62 -1.62 23.30
N LEU A 291 -11.91 -1.91 23.50
CA LEU A 291 -12.44 -3.28 23.47
C LEU A 291 -12.19 -3.95 22.11
N PHE A 292 -12.44 -3.24 21.01
CA PHE A 292 -12.19 -3.75 19.67
C PHE A 292 -10.70 -4.07 19.45
N CYS A 293 -9.80 -3.15 19.81
CA CYS A 293 -8.37 -3.32 19.63
C CYS A 293 -7.81 -4.48 20.47
N MET A 294 -8.27 -4.59 21.71
CA MET A 294 -7.89 -5.68 22.61
C MET A 294 -8.33 -7.03 22.06
N ARG A 295 -9.61 -7.15 21.68
CA ARG A 295 -10.17 -8.35 21.03
C ARG A 295 -9.40 -8.74 19.77
N ALA A 296 -9.18 -7.79 18.85
CA ALA A 296 -8.46 -8.03 17.60
C ALA A 296 -6.99 -8.44 17.83
N LYS A 297 -6.35 -7.95 18.89
CA LYS A 297 -4.97 -8.33 19.25
C LYS A 297 -4.91 -9.74 19.84
N ILE A 298 -5.91 -10.13 20.65
CA ILE A 298 -6.03 -11.49 21.18
C ILE A 298 -6.30 -12.47 20.04
N ALA A 299 -7.27 -12.20 19.16
CA ALA A 299 -7.60 -13.04 18.02
C ALA A 299 -6.37 -13.35 17.14
N ARG A 300 -5.61 -12.32 16.76
CA ARG A 300 -4.36 -12.49 15.98
C ARG A 300 -3.25 -13.25 16.73
N ARG A 301 -3.26 -13.25 18.06
CA ARG A 301 -2.29 -14.04 18.84
C ARG A 301 -2.70 -15.50 18.93
N VAL A 302 -4.00 -15.76 19.09
CA VAL A 302 -4.58 -17.11 19.04
C VAL A 302 -4.31 -17.75 17.67
N GLU A 303 -4.56 -17.02 16.57
CA GLU A 303 -4.29 -17.50 15.21
C GLU A 303 -2.81 -17.84 14.95
N LYS A 304 -1.88 -17.13 15.61
CA LYS A 304 -0.43 -17.36 15.48
C LYS A 304 0.11 -18.50 16.35
N LEU A 305 -0.71 -19.07 17.23
CA LEU A 305 -0.32 -20.21 18.04
C LEU A 305 -0.44 -21.49 17.20
N PRO A 306 0.64 -22.29 17.05
CA PRO A 306 0.57 -23.56 16.32
C PRO A 306 -0.32 -24.59 17.02
N THR A 307 -0.38 -24.52 18.36
CA THR A 307 -1.22 -25.37 19.20
C THR A 307 -1.76 -24.50 20.35
N ILE A 308 -3.06 -24.62 20.62
CA ILE A 308 -3.74 -23.94 21.73
C ILE A 308 -4.59 -24.97 22.47
N SER A 309 -4.61 -24.91 23.80
CA SER A 309 -5.47 -25.81 24.59
C SER A 309 -6.95 -25.44 24.41
N PRO A 310 -7.87 -26.42 24.43
CA PRO A 310 -9.31 -26.15 24.33
C PRO A 310 -9.80 -25.17 25.40
N GLU A 311 -9.25 -25.25 26.62
CA GLU A 311 -9.62 -24.38 27.75
C GLU A 311 -9.23 -22.94 27.49
N LEU A 312 -8.00 -22.70 27.00
CA LEU A 312 -7.51 -21.36 26.70
C LEU A 312 -8.23 -20.77 25.48
N TYR A 313 -8.50 -21.59 24.46
CA TYR A 313 -9.29 -21.18 23.31
C TYR A 313 -10.71 -20.79 23.72
N GLY A 314 -11.38 -21.62 24.55
CA GLY A 314 -12.70 -21.33 25.09
C GLY A 314 -12.73 -20.04 25.91
N LEU A 315 -11.72 -19.82 26.77
CA LEU A 315 -11.59 -18.58 27.55
C LEU A 315 -11.45 -17.34 26.62
N ALA A 316 -10.58 -17.41 25.61
CA ALA A 316 -10.36 -16.34 24.66
C ALA A 316 -11.60 -16.05 23.79
N MET A 317 -12.30 -17.11 23.36
CA MET A 317 -13.55 -17.00 22.60
C MET A 317 -14.66 -16.39 23.44
N ASN A 318 -14.84 -16.81 24.69
CA ASN A 318 -15.86 -16.26 25.58
C ASN A 318 -15.63 -14.78 25.88
N ALA A 319 -14.38 -14.39 26.21
CA ALA A 319 -14.05 -12.98 26.43
C ALA A 319 -14.23 -12.14 25.16
N SER A 320 -13.84 -12.68 24.00
CA SER A 320 -14.02 -12.02 22.71
C SER A 320 -15.50 -11.88 22.33
N GLY A 321 -16.31 -12.90 22.62
CA GLY A 321 -17.76 -12.91 22.42
C GLY A 321 -18.45 -11.89 23.31
N ALA A 322 -18.08 -11.81 24.59
CA ALA A 322 -18.59 -10.82 25.53
C ALA A 322 -18.26 -9.38 25.08
N ALA A 323 -17.04 -9.14 24.60
CA ALA A 323 -16.66 -7.85 24.02
C ALA A 323 -17.48 -7.53 22.76
N THR A 324 -17.66 -8.49 21.85
CA THR A 324 -18.49 -8.31 20.65
C THR A 324 -19.94 -8.00 21.01
N ALA A 325 -20.55 -8.75 21.93
CA ALA A 325 -21.93 -8.54 22.37
C ALA A 325 -22.14 -7.15 22.97
N LEU A 326 -21.18 -6.66 23.77
CA LEU A 326 -21.22 -5.29 24.30
C LEU A 326 -21.14 -4.24 23.19
N LEU A 327 -20.25 -4.43 22.21
CA LEU A 327 -20.10 -3.52 21.06
C LEU A 327 -21.35 -3.51 20.17
N GLU A 328 -21.91 -4.68 19.88
CA GLU A 328 -23.15 -4.83 19.09
C GLU A 328 -24.36 -4.26 19.82
N GLY A 329 -24.43 -4.41 21.14
CA GLY A 329 -25.44 -3.77 21.97
C GLY A 329 -25.39 -2.25 21.85
N ARG A 330 -24.20 -1.65 22.02
CA ARG A 330 -23.99 -0.21 21.83
C ARG A 330 -24.35 0.27 20.42
N TRP A 331 -23.95 -0.48 19.40
CA TRP A 331 -24.29 -0.17 18.01
C TRP A 331 -25.79 -0.25 17.74
N SER A 332 -26.47 -1.20 18.36
CA SER A 332 -27.93 -1.34 18.23
C SER A 332 -28.68 -0.19 18.92
N THR A 333 -28.20 0.30 20.07
CA THR A 333 -28.71 1.53 20.70
C THR A 333 -28.57 2.73 19.77
N ILE A 334 -27.39 2.93 19.19
CA ILE A 334 -27.14 4.05 18.24
C ILE A 334 -28.07 3.93 17.03
N ARG A 335 -28.23 2.73 16.46
CA ARG A 335 -29.16 2.51 15.34
C ARG A 335 -30.60 2.86 15.71
N LEU A 336 -31.08 2.42 16.88
CA LEU A 336 -32.43 2.74 17.35
C LEU A 336 -32.61 4.24 17.60
N GLU A 337 -31.58 4.95 18.07
CA GLU A 337 -31.61 6.41 18.22
C GLU A 337 -31.60 7.14 16.87
N GLN A 338 -30.82 6.65 15.89
CA GLN A 338 -30.78 7.21 14.55
C GLN A 338 -32.05 6.90 13.74
N GLU A 339 -32.67 5.74 13.93
CA GLU A 339 -34.00 5.42 13.39
C GLU A 339 -35.07 6.38 13.96
N LYS A 340 -34.85 6.90 15.17
CA LYS A 340 -35.66 7.98 15.78
C LYS A 340 -35.24 9.38 15.33
N SER A 341 -34.43 9.52 14.28
CA SER A 341 -34.09 10.82 13.67
C SER A 341 -35.34 11.69 13.56
N SER A 342 -35.18 12.99 13.85
CA SER A 342 -36.25 13.97 14.02
C SER A 342 -37.37 13.75 13.01
N TYR A 343 -38.58 13.63 13.55
CA TYR A 343 -39.83 13.50 12.83
C TYR A 343 -39.92 14.56 11.72
N TRP A 344 -39.57 14.16 10.50
CA TRP A 344 -39.74 14.99 9.30
C TRP A 344 -41.18 14.79 8.82
N ALA A 345 -42.07 15.63 9.32
CA ALA A 345 -43.46 15.70 8.87
C ALA A 345 -43.74 17.07 8.25
N PRO A 346 -43.48 17.22 6.93
CA PRO A 346 -43.80 18.43 6.19
C PRO A 346 -45.27 18.85 6.31
N ALA A 347 -46.16 17.87 6.55
CA ALA A 347 -47.58 18.09 6.71
C ALA A 347 -47.98 18.75 8.05
N GLU A 348 -47.09 18.76 9.04
CA GLU A 348 -47.31 19.42 10.34
C GLU A 348 -46.66 20.81 10.42
N LEU A 349 -45.99 21.25 9.35
CA LEU A 349 -45.50 22.61 9.24
C LEU A 349 -46.68 23.58 9.11
N ASP A 350 -46.84 24.47 10.08
CA ASP A 350 -47.76 25.59 9.97
C ASP A 350 -47.00 26.72 9.29
N LEU A 351 -46.95 26.68 7.95
CA LEU A 351 -46.20 27.64 7.16
C LEU A 351 -46.57 29.09 7.50
N GLU A 352 -47.82 29.35 7.89
CA GLU A 352 -48.28 30.69 8.22
C GLU A 352 -47.69 31.16 9.55
N ARG A 353 -47.70 30.31 10.59
CA ARG A 353 -47.10 30.62 11.89
C ARG A 353 -45.57 30.57 11.86
N ASP A 354 -45.00 29.57 11.19
CA ASP A 354 -43.58 29.25 11.22
C ASP A 354 -42.75 30.17 10.30
N THR A 355 -43.39 30.87 9.36
CA THR A 355 -42.77 31.96 8.58
C THR A 355 -43.07 33.35 9.14
N HIS A 356 -43.94 33.46 10.15
CA HIS A 356 -44.30 34.75 10.75
C HIS A 356 -43.37 35.13 11.91
N LEU A 357 -42.36 35.95 11.61
CA LEU A 357 -41.43 36.47 12.61
C LEU A 357 -41.96 37.77 13.23
N SER A 358 -42.33 37.74 14.52
CA SER A 358 -42.75 38.95 15.24
C SER A 358 -41.53 39.77 15.67
N LEU A 359 -41.38 40.96 15.10
CA LEU A 359 -40.26 41.87 15.35
C LEU A 359 -40.72 43.16 16.07
N PRO A 360 -41.17 43.09 17.33
CA PRO A 360 -41.89 44.16 18.02
C PRO A 360 -41.11 45.48 18.13
N ASN A 361 -39.78 45.40 18.18
CA ASN A 361 -38.89 46.57 18.33
C ASN A 361 -38.22 47.00 17.02
N SER A 362 -38.52 46.34 15.89
CA SER A 362 -37.88 46.66 14.60
C SER A 362 -38.66 47.69 13.78
N LYS A 363 -39.82 48.16 14.28
CA LYS A 363 -40.73 49.02 13.53
C LYS A 363 -40.08 50.33 13.07
N ASP A 364 -39.33 50.99 13.94
CA ASP A 364 -38.71 52.28 13.61
C ASP A 364 -37.48 52.10 12.70
N TYR A 365 -36.69 51.05 12.91
CA TYR A 365 -35.59 50.67 12.03
C TYR A 365 -36.07 50.29 10.61
N ILE A 366 -37.12 49.48 10.51
CA ILE A 366 -37.71 49.07 9.23
C ILE A 366 -38.35 50.28 8.53
N ARG A 367 -39.07 51.15 9.25
CA ARG A 367 -39.59 52.40 8.67
C ARG A 367 -38.48 53.32 8.18
N GLN A 368 -37.38 53.44 8.92
CA GLN A 368 -36.22 54.23 8.52
C GLN A 368 -35.58 53.66 7.24
N ARG A 369 -35.47 52.34 7.10
CA ARG A 369 -34.94 51.67 5.90
C ARG A 369 -35.89 51.75 4.70
N ILE A 370 -37.19 51.52 4.89
CA ILE A 370 -38.19 51.66 3.82
C ILE A 370 -38.31 53.11 3.35
N ALA A 371 -38.20 54.09 4.25
CA ALA A 371 -38.20 55.51 3.90
C ALA A 371 -36.90 55.96 3.22
N GLN A 372 -35.80 55.22 3.35
CA GLN A 372 -34.53 55.46 2.64
C GLN A 372 -34.60 54.98 1.17
N ASP A 373 -35.45 54.01 0.86
CA ASP A 373 -35.56 53.45 -0.49
C ASP A 373 -36.72 54.08 -1.28
N GLY A 374 -36.48 55.29 -1.79
CA GLY A 374 -37.03 55.74 -3.07
C GLY A 374 -36.35 55.03 -4.25
N VAL A 375 -36.04 53.74 -4.14
CA VAL A 375 -35.41 52.97 -5.21
C VAL A 375 -36.51 52.37 -6.07
N ARG A 376 -36.59 52.89 -7.30
CA ARG A 376 -37.41 52.35 -8.38
C ARG A 376 -37.33 50.83 -8.40
N THR A 377 -38.47 50.16 -8.33
CA THR A 377 -38.60 48.72 -8.62
C THR A 377 -38.23 48.51 -10.09
N VAL A 378 -36.94 48.29 -10.35
CA VAL A 378 -36.49 47.66 -11.57
C VAL A 378 -36.82 46.18 -11.38
N ALA A 379 -37.71 45.64 -12.22
CA ALA A 379 -37.93 44.22 -12.30
C ALA A 379 -36.60 43.57 -12.70
N ASN A 380 -35.83 43.09 -11.72
CA ASN A 380 -34.65 42.29 -12.00
C ASN A 380 -35.15 40.95 -12.52
N HIS A 381 -35.05 40.75 -13.83
CA HIS A 381 -35.23 39.44 -14.43
C HIS A 381 -34.17 38.50 -13.86
N PHE A 382 -34.62 37.49 -13.12
CA PHE A 382 -33.77 36.37 -12.73
C PHE A 382 -33.37 35.61 -14.01
N GLN A 383 -32.11 35.77 -14.42
CA GLN A 383 -31.49 34.94 -15.43
C GLN A 383 -30.57 33.95 -14.71
N PRO A 384 -30.97 32.68 -14.54
CA PRO A 384 -30.06 31.68 -13.98
C PRO A 384 -28.83 31.57 -14.89
N THR A 385 -27.64 31.75 -14.30
CA THR A 385 -26.35 31.56 -14.97
C THR A 385 -25.92 30.10 -15.05
N GLU A 386 -26.64 29.21 -14.35
CA GLU A 386 -26.36 27.78 -14.30
C GLU A 386 -26.81 27.10 -15.60
N SER A 387 -26.01 26.17 -16.09
CA SER A 387 -26.34 25.42 -17.31
C SER A 387 -27.05 24.11 -17.02
N PRO A 388 -27.78 23.57 -18.02
CA PRO A 388 -28.48 22.30 -17.87
C PRO A 388 -27.51 21.18 -17.48
N ARG A 389 -27.89 20.39 -16.48
CA ARG A 389 -27.09 19.26 -16.02
C ARG A 389 -27.13 18.11 -17.04
N VAL A 390 -26.02 17.40 -17.20
CA VAL A 390 -25.93 16.16 -17.99
C VAL A 390 -26.41 14.96 -17.15
N CYS A 391 -27.53 15.14 -16.43
CA CYS A 391 -28.06 14.15 -15.51
C CYS A 391 -29.10 13.26 -16.19
N GLN A 392 -29.08 11.95 -15.88
CA GLN A 392 -30.07 10.97 -16.36
C GLN A 392 -30.18 10.88 -17.88
N THR A 393 -29.10 11.15 -18.61
CA THR A 393 -29.13 11.01 -20.06
C THR A 393 -29.35 9.55 -20.43
N ASN A 394 -30.47 9.30 -21.10
CA ASN A 394 -30.84 8.00 -21.68
C ASN A 394 -30.50 7.94 -23.18
N GLU A 395 -30.16 9.08 -23.81
CA GLU A 395 -29.80 9.19 -25.22
C GLU A 395 -28.35 9.65 -25.40
N PHE A 396 -27.41 8.70 -25.52
CA PHE A 396 -25.99 9.02 -25.64
C PHE A 396 -25.63 9.70 -26.96
N ARG A 397 -26.46 9.61 -28.02
CA ARG A 397 -26.21 10.35 -29.28
C ARG A 397 -26.25 11.87 -29.10
N THR A 398 -26.95 12.36 -28.07
CA THR A 398 -26.95 13.78 -27.72
C THR A 398 -25.65 14.24 -27.06
N LEU A 399 -24.85 13.33 -26.53
CA LEU A 399 -23.58 13.62 -25.84
C LEU A 399 -22.45 13.81 -26.84
N THR A 400 -22.57 14.84 -27.67
CA THR A 400 -21.52 15.24 -28.60
C THR A 400 -20.27 15.72 -27.84
N SER A 401 -19.12 15.66 -28.51
CA SER A 401 -17.84 16.16 -27.95
C SER A 401 -17.99 17.61 -27.41
N ALA A 402 -18.66 18.50 -28.15
CA ALA A 402 -18.88 19.87 -27.72
C ALA A 402 -19.71 19.98 -26.43
N ILE A 403 -20.74 19.16 -26.26
CA ILE A 403 -21.60 19.15 -25.06
C ILE A 403 -20.82 18.62 -23.85
N LEU A 404 -20.08 17.53 -24.02
CA LEU A 404 -19.26 16.96 -22.95
C LEU A 404 -18.13 17.92 -22.54
N GLN A 405 -17.46 18.57 -23.51
CA GLN A 405 -16.43 19.58 -23.23
C GLN A 405 -17.01 20.80 -22.52
N ASP A 406 -18.17 21.31 -22.93
CA ASP A 406 -18.82 22.42 -22.23
C ASP A 406 -19.23 22.02 -20.80
N ALA A 407 -19.76 20.82 -20.61
CA ALA A 407 -20.13 20.31 -19.29
C ALA A 407 -18.91 20.13 -18.37
N PHE A 408 -17.78 19.64 -18.89
CA PHE A 408 -16.58 19.32 -18.11
C PHE A 408 -15.58 20.46 -17.96
N SER A 409 -15.70 21.54 -18.75
CA SER A 409 -14.77 22.69 -18.69
C SER A 409 -15.11 23.72 -17.60
N ARG A 410 -16.27 23.59 -16.96
CA ARG A 410 -16.77 24.57 -15.97
C ARG A 410 -16.26 24.25 -14.57
N ASP A 411 -15.29 25.04 -14.10
CA ASP A 411 -14.58 24.79 -12.83
C ASP A 411 -15.46 24.68 -11.58
N ARG A 412 -16.64 25.31 -11.54
CA ARG A 412 -17.52 25.25 -10.36
C ARG A 412 -18.30 23.94 -10.24
N ASP A 413 -18.65 23.31 -11.37
CA ASP A 413 -19.60 22.18 -11.40
C ASP A 413 -19.03 20.91 -12.03
N VAL A 414 -17.76 20.91 -12.40
CA VAL A 414 -17.11 19.76 -13.08
C VAL A 414 -17.29 18.43 -12.33
N PHE A 415 -17.19 18.42 -11.00
CA PHE A 415 -17.40 17.20 -10.21
C PHE A 415 -18.85 16.71 -10.27
N VAL A 416 -19.81 17.64 -10.33
CA VAL A 416 -21.23 17.31 -10.47
C VAL A 416 -21.50 16.77 -11.88
N ALA A 417 -20.95 17.41 -12.91
CA ALA A 417 -21.07 16.97 -14.29
C ALA A 417 -20.45 15.57 -14.53
N LEU A 418 -19.27 15.31 -13.95
CA LEU A 418 -18.64 13.99 -13.99
C LEU A 418 -19.49 12.95 -13.26
N ALA A 419 -19.98 13.25 -12.06
CA ALA A 419 -20.85 12.33 -11.31
C ALA A 419 -22.18 12.06 -12.03
N ASP A 420 -22.76 13.06 -12.69
CA ASP A 420 -23.98 12.93 -13.49
C ASP A 420 -23.76 12.04 -14.73
N PHE A 421 -22.62 12.19 -15.40
CA PHE A 421 -22.24 11.32 -16.50
C PHE A 421 -21.98 9.87 -16.03
N GLU A 422 -21.26 9.69 -14.92
CA GLU A 422 -21.01 8.38 -14.31
C GLU A 422 -22.31 7.66 -13.94
N ALA A 423 -23.25 8.39 -13.34
CA ALA A 423 -24.58 7.86 -13.02
C ALA A 423 -25.38 7.52 -14.28
N SER A 424 -25.26 8.31 -15.35
CA SER A 424 -25.94 8.06 -16.62
C SER A 424 -25.40 6.79 -17.29
N VAL A 425 -24.07 6.59 -17.31
CA VAL A 425 -23.45 5.35 -17.80
C VAL A 425 -23.90 4.16 -16.98
N GLN A 426 -23.75 4.22 -15.64
CA GLN A 426 -24.08 3.12 -14.75
C GLN A 426 -25.53 2.62 -14.89
N ASN A 427 -26.48 3.54 -15.10
CA ASN A 427 -27.91 3.22 -15.11
C ASN A 427 -28.47 2.94 -16.50
N ASN A 428 -27.93 3.56 -17.56
CA ASN A 428 -28.60 3.60 -18.86
C ASN A 428 -27.81 2.94 -20.01
N ILE A 429 -26.51 2.69 -19.87
CA ILE A 429 -25.68 2.26 -21.02
C ILE A 429 -26.13 0.93 -21.63
N ASP A 430 -26.45 -0.07 -20.81
CA ASP A 430 -26.87 -1.40 -21.29
C ASP A 430 -28.20 -1.34 -22.05
N MET A 431 -29.13 -0.50 -21.58
CA MET A 431 -30.42 -0.28 -22.23
C MET A 431 -30.23 0.46 -23.56
N TRP A 432 -29.35 1.46 -23.58
CA TRP A 432 -29.03 2.22 -24.79
C TRP A 432 -28.42 1.33 -25.88
N VAL A 433 -27.41 0.51 -25.56
CA VAL A 433 -26.79 -0.45 -26.51
C VAL A 433 -27.78 -1.50 -27.01
N SER A 434 -28.77 -1.86 -26.19
CA SER A 434 -29.80 -2.80 -26.62
C SER A 434 -30.67 -2.25 -27.74
N GLY A 435 -30.93 -0.93 -27.74
CA GLY A 435 -31.72 -0.21 -28.75
C GLY A 435 -30.91 0.44 -29.89
N HIS A 436 -29.61 0.69 -29.69
CA HIS A 436 -28.73 1.38 -30.64
C HIS A 436 -27.58 0.47 -31.08
N ARG A 437 -27.65 0.00 -32.33
CA ARG A 437 -26.78 -1.03 -32.90
C ARG A 437 -26.26 -0.66 -34.28
N GLU A 438 -26.18 0.63 -34.58
CA GLU A 438 -25.62 1.12 -35.84
C GLU A 438 -24.09 1.26 -35.73
N GLU A 439 -23.38 1.18 -36.85
CA GLU A 439 -21.91 1.29 -36.85
C GLU A 439 -21.44 2.66 -36.34
N SER A 440 -22.25 3.71 -36.56
CA SER A 440 -22.01 5.06 -36.05
C SER A 440 -22.06 5.15 -34.52
N ASP A 441 -22.75 4.24 -33.83
CA ASP A 441 -22.85 4.23 -32.36
C ASP A 441 -21.49 3.96 -31.70
N CYS A 442 -20.61 3.22 -32.37
CA CYS A 442 -19.21 3.06 -31.93
C CYS A 442 -18.52 4.42 -31.76
N THR A 443 -18.82 5.38 -32.65
CA THR A 443 -18.23 6.73 -32.60
C THR A 443 -18.73 7.52 -31.40
N VAL A 444 -20.01 7.35 -31.04
CA VAL A 444 -20.63 8.00 -29.87
C VAL A 444 -19.97 7.51 -28.59
N ILE A 445 -19.83 6.19 -28.44
CA ILE A 445 -19.18 5.58 -27.26
C ILE A 445 -17.70 5.95 -27.19
N ALA A 446 -16.98 5.92 -28.31
CA ALA A 446 -15.58 6.34 -28.36
C ALA A 446 -15.39 7.82 -27.97
N THR A 447 -16.32 8.69 -28.38
CA THR A 447 -16.33 10.11 -27.97
C THR A 447 -16.54 10.22 -26.46
N CYS A 448 -17.53 9.50 -25.91
CA CYS A 448 -17.78 9.44 -24.48
C CYS A 448 -16.55 9.01 -23.68
N ILE A 449 -15.86 7.94 -24.11
CA ILE A 449 -14.61 7.46 -23.47
C ILE A 449 -13.55 8.55 -23.46
N LYS A 450 -13.30 9.21 -24.60
CA LYS A 450 -12.23 10.22 -24.74
C LYS A 450 -12.49 11.47 -23.90
N GLU A 451 -13.67 12.06 -24.02
CA GLU A 451 -13.99 13.32 -23.33
C GLU A 451 -14.08 13.10 -21.82
N TYR A 452 -14.71 12.01 -21.37
CA TYR A 452 -14.78 11.66 -19.96
C TYR A 452 -13.40 11.39 -19.37
N ASN A 453 -12.58 10.56 -20.02
CA ASN A 453 -11.24 10.25 -19.51
C ASN A 453 -10.39 11.51 -19.38
N THR A 454 -10.41 12.39 -20.38
CA THR A 454 -9.63 13.64 -20.38
C THR A 454 -9.99 14.52 -19.19
N ALA A 455 -11.29 14.72 -18.93
CA ALA A 455 -11.77 15.53 -17.82
C ALA A 455 -11.53 14.86 -16.45
N ALA A 456 -11.91 13.60 -16.30
CA ALA A 456 -11.82 12.85 -15.06
C ALA A 456 -10.36 12.60 -14.64
N GLN A 457 -9.45 12.35 -15.58
CA GLN A 457 -8.03 12.19 -15.29
C GLN A 457 -7.43 13.42 -14.63
N LEU A 458 -7.75 14.60 -15.14
CA LEU A 458 -7.25 15.85 -14.61
C LEU A 458 -7.85 16.17 -13.24
N ARG A 459 -9.17 15.95 -13.07
CA ARG A 459 -9.90 16.34 -11.85
C ARG A 459 -9.78 15.35 -10.70
N TYR A 460 -9.63 14.06 -10.98
CA TYR A 460 -9.48 13.01 -9.97
C TYR A 460 -8.02 12.72 -9.61
N ALA A 461 -7.08 13.54 -10.06
CA ALA A 461 -5.67 13.36 -9.76
C ALA A 461 -5.44 13.38 -8.23
N GLY A 462 -4.81 12.33 -7.70
CA GLY A 462 -4.53 12.18 -6.27
C GLY A 462 -5.66 11.55 -5.44
N ASP A 463 -6.78 11.17 -6.05
CA ASP A 463 -7.89 10.48 -5.38
C ASP A 463 -8.07 9.04 -5.91
N PRO A 464 -7.54 8.03 -5.20
CA PRO A 464 -7.63 6.63 -5.63
C PRO A 464 -9.06 6.09 -5.81
N GLU A 465 -10.04 6.62 -5.09
CA GLU A 465 -11.43 6.14 -5.19
C GLU A 465 -12.10 6.69 -6.44
N ASN A 466 -11.97 7.99 -6.69
CA ASN A 466 -12.50 8.61 -7.89
C ASN A 466 -11.77 8.11 -9.15
N GLN A 467 -10.47 7.79 -9.06
CA GLN A 467 -9.74 7.09 -10.13
C GLN A 467 -10.31 5.68 -10.41
N SER A 468 -10.70 4.95 -9.35
CA SER A 468 -11.34 3.64 -9.50
C SER A 468 -12.71 3.76 -10.18
N MET A 469 -13.49 4.78 -9.84
CA MET A 469 -14.76 5.09 -10.52
C MET A 469 -14.56 5.45 -11.99
N ARG A 470 -13.55 6.26 -12.31
CA ARG A 470 -13.19 6.60 -13.69
C ARG A 470 -12.93 5.37 -14.54
N LEU A 471 -12.09 4.47 -14.05
CA LEU A 471 -11.76 3.24 -14.77
C LEU A 471 -12.99 2.35 -14.93
N LEU A 472 -13.84 2.23 -13.90
CA LEU A 472 -15.09 1.46 -13.99
C LEU A 472 -15.99 1.97 -15.12
N VAL A 473 -16.21 3.29 -15.21
CA VAL A 473 -17.04 3.88 -16.27
C VAL A 473 -16.43 3.71 -17.65
N ILE A 474 -15.11 3.82 -17.78
CA ILE A 474 -14.40 3.55 -19.04
C ILE A 474 -14.62 2.09 -19.48
N PHE A 475 -14.55 1.13 -18.56
CA PHE A 475 -14.78 -0.27 -18.89
C PHE A 475 -16.25 -0.60 -19.18
N ASP A 476 -17.21 0.08 -18.54
CA ASP A 476 -18.63 -0.03 -18.89
C ASP A 476 -18.88 0.46 -20.33
N LEU A 477 -18.30 1.60 -20.70
CA LEU A 477 -18.34 2.12 -22.08
C LEU A 477 -17.58 1.20 -23.06
N TRP A 478 -16.46 0.62 -22.66
CA TRP A 478 -15.74 -0.33 -23.50
C TRP A 478 -16.57 -1.60 -23.77
N VAL A 479 -17.28 -2.12 -22.76
CA VAL A 479 -18.19 -3.28 -22.96
C VAL A 479 -19.30 -2.92 -23.95
N ALA A 480 -19.87 -1.71 -23.86
CA ALA A 480 -20.83 -1.21 -24.83
C ALA A 480 -20.24 -1.18 -26.25
N LEU A 481 -19.01 -0.67 -26.40
CA LEU A 481 -18.29 -0.63 -27.67
C LEU A 481 -18.01 -2.03 -28.23
N ASP A 482 -17.54 -2.97 -27.40
CA ASP A 482 -17.29 -4.36 -27.77
C ASP A 482 -18.58 -5.05 -28.25
N GLN A 483 -19.71 -4.84 -27.56
CA GLN A 483 -21.00 -5.39 -27.97
C GLN A 483 -21.42 -4.92 -29.37
N ILE A 484 -21.29 -3.63 -29.66
CA ILE A 484 -21.64 -3.07 -30.98
C ILE A 484 -20.66 -3.58 -32.05
N ALA A 485 -19.35 -3.58 -31.77
CA ALA A 485 -18.35 -4.08 -32.71
C ALA A 485 -18.56 -5.57 -33.06
N LEU A 486 -18.92 -6.40 -32.07
CA LEU A 486 -19.22 -7.82 -32.26
C LEU A 486 -20.55 -8.08 -32.98
N LEU A 487 -21.41 -7.07 -33.14
CA LEU A 487 -22.62 -7.17 -33.97
C LEU A 487 -22.29 -6.96 -35.45
N HIS A 488 -21.44 -5.99 -35.77
CA HIS A 488 -21.01 -5.70 -37.14
C HIS A 488 -19.93 -6.66 -37.65
N HIS A 489 -19.08 -7.17 -36.76
CA HIS A 489 -17.97 -8.06 -37.10
C HIS A 489 -18.03 -9.32 -36.24
N LEU A 490 -18.94 -10.24 -36.60
CA LEU A 490 -19.15 -11.48 -35.85
C LEU A 490 -17.87 -12.32 -35.67
N GLU A 491 -16.94 -12.28 -36.62
CA GLU A 491 -15.67 -13.00 -36.56
C GLU A 491 -14.75 -12.52 -35.44
N LEU A 492 -14.93 -11.28 -34.99
CA LEU A 492 -14.15 -10.74 -33.88
C LEU A 492 -14.37 -11.59 -32.62
N ARG A 493 -15.57 -12.21 -32.46
CA ARG A 493 -15.93 -13.11 -31.35
C ARG A 493 -14.98 -14.29 -31.20
N ASP A 494 -14.31 -14.71 -32.27
CA ASP A 494 -13.40 -15.84 -32.23
C ASP A 494 -12.03 -15.47 -31.66
N TYR A 495 -11.72 -14.19 -31.44
CA TYR A 495 -10.43 -13.71 -30.94
C TYR A 495 -10.52 -13.26 -29.49
N ALA A 496 -9.46 -13.43 -28.70
CA ALA A 496 -9.46 -13.00 -27.31
C ALA A 496 -9.65 -11.47 -27.20
N PRO A 497 -10.51 -10.96 -26.29
CA PRO A 497 -10.53 -9.53 -26.02
C PRO A 497 -9.22 -9.18 -25.30
N GLU A 498 -8.51 -8.16 -25.76
CA GLU A 498 -7.21 -7.78 -25.15
C GLU A 498 -7.31 -7.37 -23.68
N VAL A 499 -8.52 -6.97 -23.25
CA VAL A 499 -8.80 -6.60 -21.88
C VAL A 499 -8.89 -7.86 -21.01
N LEU A 500 -7.97 -7.98 -20.06
CA LEU A 500 -7.96 -9.02 -19.04
C LEU A 500 -8.91 -8.66 -17.89
N PHE A 501 -9.58 -9.63 -17.27
CA PHE A 501 -10.54 -9.35 -16.20
C PHE A 501 -9.87 -8.96 -14.87
N GLU A 502 -8.59 -9.30 -14.71
CA GLU A 502 -7.73 -8.98 -13.58
C GLU A 502 -7.45 -7.47 -13.46
N ILE A 503 -7.60 -6.71 -14.55
CA ILE A 503 -7.36 -5.26 -14.57
C ILE A 503 -8.31 -4.49 -13.63
N LEU A 504 -9.42 -5.12 -13.23
CA LEU A 504 -10.43 -4.57 -12.34
C LEU A 504 -10.19 -4.91 -10.85
N GLU A 505 -9.29 -5.84 -10.53
CA GLU A 505 -9.03 -6.29 -9.15
C GLU A 505 -8.51 -5.20 -8.19
N PRO A 506 -7.61 -4.27 -8.60
CA PRO A 506 -7.06 -3.27 -7.67
C PRO A 506 -8.00 -2.08 -7.40
N MET A 507 -9.25 -2.11 -7.87
CA MET A 507 -10.18 -1.00 -7.74
C MET A 507 -10.72 -0.81 -6.32
N LEU A 508 -10.79 0.43 -5.85
CA LEU A 508 -11.35 0.80 -4.55
C LEU A 508 -12.83 1.14 -4.65
N ILE A 509 -13.68 0.11 -4.66
CA ILE A 509 -15.13 0.24 -4.78
C ILE A 509 -15.83 -0.09 -3.46
N ARG A 510 -16.60 0.86 -2.91
CA ARG A 510 -17.30 0.71 -1.61
C ARG A 510 -18.82 0.62 -1.71
N LYS A 511 -19.41 1.03 -2.84
CA LYS A 511 -20.85 1.08 -3.05
C LYS A 511 -21.34 -0.17 -3.77
N SER A 512 -22.53 -0.66 -3.42
CA SER A 512 -23.11 -1.90 -3.96
C SER A 512 -23.35 -1.85 -5.46
N LEU A 513 -23.89 -0.74 -5.97
CA LEU A 513 -24.19 -0.57 -7.40
C LEU A 513 -22.92 -0.59 -8.28
N PRO A 514 -21.87 0.21 -8.01
CA PRO A 514 -20.59 0.08 -8.71
C PRO A 514 -19.96 -1.31 -8.60
N LEU A 515 -20.05 -1.96 -7.43
CA LEU A 515 -19.53 -3.32 -7.26
C LEU A 515 -20.27 -4.33 -8.15
N ALA A 516 -21.59 -4.18 -8.31
CA ALA A 516 -22.37 -4.99 -9.24
C ALA A 516 -21.94 -4.79 -10.70
N ARG A 517 -21.55 -3.56 -11.10
CA ARG A 517 -20.98 -3.29 -12.44
C ARG A 517 -19.64 -4.01 -12.63
N VAL A 518 -18.74 -3.97 -11.65
CA VAL A 518 -17.46 -4.71 -11.71
C VAL A 518 -17.72 -6.21 -11.96
N VAL A 519 -18.64 -6.80 -11.20
CA VAL A 519 -19.02 -8.22 -11.37
C VAL A 519 -19.57 -8.50 -12.77
N TYR A 520 -20.42 -7.61 -13.29
CA TYR A 520 -20.96 -7.71 -14.64
C TYR A 520 -19.84 -7.70 -15.69
N ILE A 521 -18.93 -6.72 -15.65
CA ILE A 521 -17.82 -6.58 -16.61
C ILE A 521 -16.88 -7.78 -16.52
N GLN A 522 -16.51 -8.23 -15.32
CA GLN A 522 -15.67 -9.42 -15.15
C GLN A 522 -16.32 -10.66 -15.76
N ARG A 523 -17.63 -10.83 -15.58
CA ARG A 523 -18.37 -11.94 -16.20
C ARG A 523 -18.42 -11.82 -17.71
N TYR A 524 -18.61 -10.61 -18.24
CA TYR A 524 -18.57 -10.33 -19.68
C TYR A 524 -17.22 -10.73 -20.28
N LEU A 525 -16.12 -10.22 -19.72
CA LEU A 525 -14.75 -10.51 -20.16
C LEU A 525 -14.43 -12.00 -20.08
N ARG A 526 -14.75 -12.67 -18.97
CA ARG A 526 -14.57 -14.14 -18.85
C ARG A 526 -15.33 -14.90 -19.92
N THR A 527 -16.60 -14.55 -20.16
CA THR A 527 -17.41 -15.19 -21.21
C THR A 527 -16.78 -14.97 -22.58
N ARG A 528 -16.23 -13.78 -22.81
CA ARG A 528 -15.66 -13.38 -24.09
C ARG A 528 -14.32 -14.06 -24.37
N HIS A 529 -13.46 -14.23 -23.36
CA HIS A 529 -12.24 -15.02 -23.39
C HIS A 529 -12.54 -16.52 -23.57
N LEU A 530 -13.52 -17.08 -22.86
CA LEU A 530 -13.90 -18.50 -22.98
C LEU A 530 -14.44 -18.87 -24.37
N ARG A 531 -15.04 -17.92 -25.09
CA ARG A 531 -15.53 -18.11 -26.46
C ARG A 531 -14.48 -17.90 -27.53
N ALA A 532 -13.35 -17.28 -27.19
CA ALA A 532 -12.27 -17.05 -28.12
C ALA A 532 -11.60 -18.38 -28.49
N THR A 533 -11.41 -18.59 -29.80
CA THR A 533 -10.68 -19.72 -30.37
C THR A 533 -9.23 -19.33 -30.70
N TYR A 534 -9.03 -18.06 -31.05
CA TYR A 534 -7.76 -17.47 -31.42
C TYR A 534 -7.27 -16.52 -30.34
N GLY A 535 -5.98 -16.20 -30.38
CA GLY A 535 -5.37 -15.24 -29.47
C GLY A 535 -5.73 -13.78 -29.77
N SER A 536 -4.78 -12.90 -29.48
CA SER A 536 -4.89 -11.45 -29.68
C SER A 536 -5.08 -11.06 -31.16
N VAL A 537 -5.87 -10.03 -31.40
CA VAL A 537 -5.96 -9.38 -32.73
C VAL A 537 -4.83 -8.39 -32.99
N PHE A 538 -4.05 -8.05 -31.96
CA PHE A 538 -2.88 -7.18 -32.03
C PHE A 538 -1.58 -7.97 -32.25
N THR A 539 -1.68 -9.17 -32.82
CA THR A 539 -0.51 -10.00 -33.12
C THR A 539 0.25 -9.49 -34.35
N ASP A 540 1.58 -9.47 -34.27
CA ASP A 540 2.47 -9.19 -35.41
C ASP A 540 2.57 -10.39 -36.38
N SER A 541 2.02 -11.55 -36.00
CA SER A 541 2.07 -12.75 -36.83
C SER A 541 1.19 -12.62 -38.06
N THR A 542 1.70 -12.95 -39.24
CA THR A 542 0.91 -13.08 -40.46
C THR A 542 0.56 -14.53 -40.74
N GLY A 543 -0.71 -14.81 -41.03
CA GLY A 543 -1.17 -16.15 -41.36
C GLY A 543 -2.69 -16.24 -41.56
N PRO A 544 -3.20 -17.41 -42.00
CA PRO A 544 -4.60 -17.58 -42.38
C PRO A 544 -5.58 -17.50 -41.20
N THR A 545 -5.08 -17.62 -39.97
CA THR A 545 -5.87 -17.54 -38.73
C THR A 545 -5.93 -16.14 -38.14
N THR A 546 -5.31 -15.14 -38.78
CA THR A 546 -5.37 -13.74 -38.33
C THR A 546 -6.71 -13.10 -38.69
N PHE A 547 -7.13 -12.10 -37.91
CA PHE A 547 -8.40 -11.40 -38.15
C PHE A 547 -8.44 -10.78 -39.54
N ALA A 548 -7.37 -10.07 -39.92
CA ALA A 548 -7.22 -9.43 -41.20
C ALA A 548 -7.34 -10.42 -42.38
N ALA A 549 -6.61 -11.54 -42.35
CA ALA A 549 -6.68 -12.55 -43.40
C ALA A 549 -8.07 -13.20 -43.52
N ARG A 550 -8.72 -13.49 -42.38
CA ARG A 550 -10.07 -14.06 -42.36
C ARG A 550 -11.12 -13.09 -42.87
N TYR A 551 -11.04 -11.82 -42.45
CA TYR A 551 -11.93 -10.77 -42.92
C TYR A 551 -11.76 -10.53 -44.42
N PHE A 552 -10.52 -10.46 -44.91
CA PHE A 552 -10.21 -10.37 -46.34
C PHE A 552 -10.84 -11.49 -47.16
N ALA A 553 -10.79 -12.74 -46.65
CA ALA A 553 -11.36 -13.89 -47.35
C ALA A 553 -12.88 -13.80 -47.55
N ARG A 554 -13.58 -12.98 -46.76
CA ARG A 554 -15.04 -12.78 -46.85
C ARG A 554 -15.47 -11.45 -47.45
N SER A 555 -14.60 -10.44 -47.48
CA SER A 555 -14.90 -9.14 -48.09
C SER A 555 -14.60 -9.14 -49.59
N ALA A 556 -15.65 -9.01 -50.39
CA ALA A 556 -15.52 -8.82 -51.83
C ALA A 556 -14.84 -7.48 -52.16
N GLU A 557 -15.06 -6.45 -51.34
CA GLU A 557 -14.45 -5.13 -51.53
C GLU A 557 -12.92 -5.21 -51.39
N LEU A 558 -12.40 -5.86 -50.34
CA LEU A 558 -10.97 -6.02 -50.14
C LEU A 558 -10.31 -6.89 -51.22
N GLN A 559 -11.00 -7.95 -51.67
CA GLN A 559 -10.51 -8.78 -52.77
C GLN A 559 -10.47 -8.03 -54.11
N GLN A 560 -11.39 -7.11 -54.33
CA GLN A 560 -11.38 -6.24 -55.50
C GLN A 560 -10.26 -5.20 -55.40
N LEU A 561 -10.06 -4.61 -54.22
CA LEU A 561 -8.96 -3.66 -53.97
C LEU A 561 -7.59 -4.32 -54.18
N TYR A 562 -7.40 -5.55 -53.68
CA TYR A 562 -6.17 -6.32 -53.90
C TYR A 562 -5.90 -6.55 -55.40
N ARG A 563 -6.93 -6.96 -56.16
CA ARG A 563 -6.81 -7.17 -57.60
C ARG A 563 -6.46 -5.87 -58.32
N LYS A 564 -7.15 -4.79 -57.99
CA LYS A 564 -6.88 -3.46 -58.56
C LYS A 564 -5.42 -3.02 -58.31
N ILE A 565 -4.92 -3.16 -57.09
CA ILE A 565 -3.52 -2.82 -56.77
C ILE A 565 -2.55 -3.69 -57.58
N CYS A 566 -2.82 -4.99 -57.73
CA CYS A 566 -1.98 -5.87 -58.53
C CYS A 566 -2.01 -5.52 -60.02
N ASP A 567 -3.19 -5.19 -60.56
CA ASP A 567 -3.36 -4.84 -61.96
C ASP A 567 -2.65 -3.51 -62.28
N ASP A 568 -2.83 -2.50 -61.42
CA ASP A 568 -2.15 -1.20 -61.52
C ASP A 568 -0.62 -1.38 -61.44
N ALA A 569 -0.12 -2.14 -60.45
CA ALA A 569 1.31 -2.44 -60.31
C ALA A 569 1.89 -3.23 -61.49
N GLN A 570 1.11 -4.12 -62.11
CA GLN A 570 1.55 -4.86 -63.28
C GLN A 570 1.63 -3.96 -64.51
N ASN A 571 0.71 -3.00 -64.66
CA ASN A 571 0.77 -1.99 -65.71
C ASN A 571 2.00 -1.09 -65.53
N ASP A 572 2.23 -0.56 -64.33
CA ASP A 572 3.40 0.25 -64.00
C ASP A 572 4.71 -0.51 -64.29
N ARG A 573 4.76 -1.80 -63.96
CA ARG A 573 5.91 -2.65 -64.28
C ARG A 573 6.11 -2.83 -65.78
N ASN A 574 5.04 -3.03 -66.55
CA ASN A 574 5.12 -3.18 -68.01
C ASN A 574 5.59 -1.89 -68.67
N GLU A 575 5.11 -0.74 -68.19
CA GLU A 575 5.61 0.58 -68.60
C GLU A 575 7.09 0.72 -68.28
N LYS A 576 7.51 0.33 -67.08
CA LYS A 576 8.93 0.39 -66.67
C LYS A 576 9.83 -0.53 -67.47
N ILE A 577 9.36 -1.71 -67.86
CA ILE A 577 10.08 -2.61 -68.76
C ILE A 577 10.24 -1.97 -70.14
N THR A 578 9.21 -1.28 -70.63
CA THR A 578 9.25 -0.57 -71.91
C THR A 578 10.23 0.60 -71.86
N GLU A 579 10.19 1.41 -70.81
CA GLU A 579 11.15 2.47 -70.51
C GLU A 579 12.59 1.92 -70.48
N LEU A 580 12.82 0.82 -69.74
CA LEU A 580 14.13 0.18 -69.64
C LEU A 580 14.64 -0.33 -70.98
N SER A 581 13.77 -0.93 -71.81
CA SER A 581 14.17 -1.42 -73.13
C SER A 581 14.57 -0.27 -74.06
N THR A 582 13.81 0.83 -74.04
CA THR A 582 14.09 2.04 -74.81
C THR A 582 15.39 2.69 -74.35
N ALA A 583 15.58 2.86 -73.03
CA ALA A 583 16.80 3.41 -72.46
C ALA A 583 18.02 2.54 -72.76
N LYS A 584 17.90 1.21 -72.76
CA LYS A 584 18.98 0.31 -73.17
C LYS A 584 19.34 0.46 -74.64
N GLN A 585 18.36 0.58 -75.53
CA GLN A 585 18.61 0.79 -76.96
C GLN A 585 19.31 2.14 -77.21
N GLU A 586 18.85 3.20 -76.54
CA GLU A 586 19.49 4.51 -76.63
C GLU A 586 20.92 4.48 -76.07
N HIS A 587 21.14 3.82 -74.93
CA HIS A 587 22.47 3.64 -74.35
C HIS A 587 23.43 2.92 -75.32
N LEU A 588 22.99 1.83 -75.94
CA LEU A 588 23.78 1.10 -76.95
C LEU A 588 24.07 1.97 -78.17
N SER A 589 23.07 2.71 -78.68
CA SER A 589 23.23 3.63 -79.80
C SER A 589 24.23 4.76 -79.50
N LEU A 590 24.18 5.34 -78.31
CA LEU A 590 25.14 6.35 -77.85
C LEU A 590 26.56 5.78 -77.81
N LEU A 591 26.74 4.55 -77.32
CA LEU A 591 28.05 3.89 -77.28
C LEU A 591 28.57 3.54 -78.69
N GLU A 592 27.71 3.05 -79.59
CA GLU A 592 28.09 2.77 -80.98
C GLU A 592 28.51 4.05 -81.72
N ARG A 593 27.74 5.13 -81.58
CA ARG A 593 28.09 6.44 -82.13
C ARG A 593 29.39 6.97 -81.54
N ALA A 594 29.61 6.78 -80.23
CA ALA A 594 30.86 7.16 -79.59
C ALA A 594 32.06 6.34 -80.11
N ARG A 595 31.87 5.04 -80.41
CA ARG A 595 32.90 4.19 -81.03
C ARG A 595 33.24 4.61 -82.46
N ALA A 596 32.25 5.06 -83.22
CA ALA A 596 32.42 5.58 -84.57
C ALA A 596 33.07 6.98 -84.63
N CYS A 597 33.17 7.67 -83.48
CA CYS A 597 33.84 8.96 -83.37
C CYS A 597 35.28 8.81 -82.85
N GLU A 598 36.18 9.66 -83.30
CA GLU A 598 37.48 9.85 -82.67
C GLU A 598 37.45 11.02 -81.67
N CYS A 599 38.37 11.00 -80.69
CA CYS A 599 38.54 12.13 -79.79
C CYS A 599 39.10 13.33 -80.56
N ASN A 600 38.45 14.49 -80.43
CA ASN A 600 38.92 15.73 -81.05
C ASN A 600 40.01 16.39 -80.19
N TYR A 601 41.17 16.62 -80.78
CA TYR A 601 42.31 17.31 -80.14
C TYR A 601 42.56 18.66 -80.82
N ARG A 602 42.72 19.73 -80.02
CA ARG A 602 43.14 21.06 -80.50
C ARG A 602 44.57 21.34 -80.04
N ALA A 603 45.36 22.02 -80.86
CA ALA A 603 46.69 22.48 -80.46
C ALA A 603 46.55 23.71 -79.54
N ASN A 604 47.20 23.69 -78.37
CA ASN A 604 47.27 24.87 -77.51
C ASN A 604 48.35 25.86 -78.01
N HIS A 605 48.43 27.06 -77.40
CA HIS A 605 49.41 28.10 -77.73
C HIS A 605 50.88 27.63 -77.66
N ARG A 606 51.16 26.48 -77.02
CA ARG A 606 52.49 25.85 -76.92
C ARG A 606 52.65 24.64 -77.85
N ARG A 607 51.82 24.50 -78.90
CA ARG A 607 51.80 23.37 -79.86
C ARG A 607 51.61 21.98 -79.23
N LYS A 608 51.15 21.87 -77.99
CA LYS A 608 50.79 20.57 -77.36
C LYS A 608 49.35 20.20 -77.69
N ARG A 609 49.09 18.93 -78.02
CA ARG A 609 47.75 18.38 -78.24
C ARG A 609 46.95 18.45 -76.93
N LYS A 610 45.86 19.20 -76.89
CA LYS A 610 44.91 19.26 -75.77
C LYS A 610 43.55 18.73 -76.25
N HIS A 611 42.95 17.84 -75.46
CA HIS A 611 41.62 17.31 -75.76
C HIS A 611 40.56 18.43 -75.77
N SER A 612 39.66 18.43 -76.77
CA SER A 612 38.60 19.44 -76.88
C SER A 612 37.56 19.26 -75.78
N TYR A 613 37.12 20.36 -75.17
CA TYR A 613 36.01 20.34 -74.20
C TYR A 613 34.67 20.00 -74.89
N SER A 614 34.57 20.26 -76.20
CA SER A 614 33.41 19.94 -77.04
C SER A 614 33.60 18.62 -77.83
N CYS A 615 34.35 17.66 -77.27
CA CYS A 615 34.58 16.39 -77.94
C CYS A 615 33.30 15.57 -78.00
N GLU A 616 32.82 15.26 -79.21
CA GLU A 616 31.58 14.53 -79.40
C GLU A 616 31.62 13.14 -78.77
N LYS A 617 32.72 12.41 -78.94
CA LYS A 617 32.93 11.09 -78.32
C LYS A 617 32.73 11.11 -76.80
N CYS A 618 33.49 11.95 -76.09
CA CYS A 618 33.40 12.03 -74.63
C CYS A 618 32.05 12.57 -74.14
N ARG A 619 31.39 13.43 -74.93
CA ARG A 619 30.02 13.89 -74.63
C ARG A 619 29.04 12.72 -74.70
N LEU A 620 29.08 11.93 -75.77
CA LEU A 620 28.22 10.74 -75.93
C LEU A 620 28.48 9.69 -74.83
N GLU A 621 29.75 9.44 -74.47
CA GLU A 621 30.13 8.54 -73.37
C GLU A 621 29.72 9.06 -71.98
N ALA A 622 29.72 10.38 -71.77
CA ALA A 622 29.23 10.99 -70.54
C ALA A 622 27.70 10.87 -70.46
N THR A 623 26.98 11.24 -71.53
CA THR A 623 25.52 11.09 -71.60
C THR A 623 25.09 9.65 -71.36
N ALA A 624 25.75 8.67 -71.99
CA ALA A 624 25.46 7.25 -71.77
C ALA A 624 25.70 6.81 -70.31
N ARG A 625 26.74 7.31 -69.65
CA ARG A 625 27.03 7.02 -68.23
C ARG A 625 26.04 7.67 -67.26
N ASP A 626 25.52 8.84 -67.61
CA ASP A 626 24.61 9.60 -66.77
C ASP A 626 23.14 9.17 -66.92
N MET A 627 22.83 8.27 -67.85
CA MET A 627 21.49 7.66 -67.97
C MET A 627 21.13 6.92 -66.68
N LYS A 628 19.95 7.24 -66.15
CA LYS A 628 19.40 6.62 -64.94
C LYS A 628 17.95 6.24 -65.19
N ILE A 629 17.53 5.15 -64.54
CA ILE A 629 16.15 4.72 -64.47
C ILE A 629 15.83 4.46 -63.00
N GLU A 630 14.69 4.95 -62.54
CA GLU A 630 14.23 4.69 -61.18
C GLU A 630 13.83 3.21 -61.02
N VAL A 631 14.06 2.65 -59.84
CA VAL A 631 13.67 1.27 -59.56
C VAL A 631 12.16 1.23 -59.34
N HIS A 632 11.47 0.36 -60.07
CA HIS A 632 10.07 0.06 -59.77
C HIS A 632 10.00 -0.90 -58.58
N GLU A 633 9.34 -0.46 -57.50
CA GLU A 633 9.04 -1.27 -56.32
C GLU A 633 7.61 -1.81 -56.41
N TRP A 634 7.42 -3.10 -56.11
CA TRP A 634 6.08 -3.67 -56.08
C TRP A 634 5.36 -3.22 -54.79
N PRO A 635 4.11 -2.71 -54.85
CA PRO A 635 3.48 -2.04 -53.71
C PRO A 635 3.01 -2.99 -52.59
N LEU A 636 2.96 -4.30 -52.85
CA LEU A 636 2.54 -5.31 -51.87
C LEU A 636 3.70 -6.26 -51.50
N PRO A 637 3.71 -6.81 -50.28
CA PRO A 637 4.62 -7.90 -49.93
C PRO A 637 4.49 -9.11 -50.86
N SER A 638 5.58 -9.84 -51.07
CA SER A 638 5.55 -11.08 -51.86
C SER A 638 4.78 -12.22 -51.18
N ASN A 639 4.71 -12.19 -49.85
CA ASN A 639 3.89 -13.12 -49.08
C ASN A 639 2.42 -12.74 -49.19
N THR A 640 1.58 -13.69 -49.61
CA THR A 640 0.16 -13.45 -49.85
C THR A 640 -0.60 -13.05 -48.59
N ASP A 641 -0.23 -13.58 -47.42
CA ASP A 641 -0.95 -13.26 -46.17
C ASP A 641 -0.53 -11.90 -45.62
N GLU A 642 0.74 -11.52 -45.75
CA GLU A 642 1.20 -10.15 -45.47
C GLU A 642 0.51 -9.14 -46.40
N ALA A 643 0.39 -9.45 -47.69
CA ALA A 643 -0.30 -8.58 -48.65
C ALA A 643 -1.79 -8.41 -48.34
N LYS A 644 -2.49 -9.47 -47.91
CA LYS A 644 -3.88 -9.38 -47.43
C LYS A 644 -3.99 -8.47 -46.21
N ASN A 645 -3.06 -8.57 -45.27
CA ASN A 645 -3.04 -7.72 -44.07
C ASN A 645 -2.83 -6.24 -44.44
N VAL A 646 -1.92 -5.94 -45.37
CA VAL A 646 -1.73 -4.58 -45.88
C VAL A 646 -3.02 -4.04 -46.50
N VAL A 647 -3.69 -4.82 -47.35
CA VAL A 647 -4.96 -4.39 -47.99
C VAL A 647 -6.07 -4.20 -46.96
N PHE A 648 -6.12 -5.03 -45.91
CA PHE A 648 -7.05 -4.86 -44.80
C PHE A 648 -6.80 -3.55 -44.03
N GLU A 649 -5.55 -3.22 -43.72
CA GLU A 649 -5.21 -1.96 -43.03
C GLU A 649 -5.51 -0.71 -43.88
N LEU A 650 -5.40 -0.81 -45.21
CA LEU A 650 -5.76 0.28 -46.12
C LEU A 650 -7.27 0.60 -46.13
N CYS A 651 -8.11 -0.37 -45.81
CA CYS A 651 -9.57 -0.24 -45.84
C CYS A 651 -10.23 -0.91 -44.64
N LEU A 652 -9.86 -0.44 -43.44
CA LEU A 652 -10.36 -0.97 -42.17
C LEU A 652 -11.87 -0.72 -42.00
N PRO A 653 -12.63 -1.74 -41.56
CA PRO A 653 -14.03 -1.57 -41.17
C PRO A 653 -14.17 -0.60 -40.01
N THR A 654 -15.20 0.26 -40.03
CA THR A 654 -15.28 1.40 -39.10
C THR A 654 -15.49 0.96 -37.66
N ALA A 655 -16.43 0.05 -37.39
CA ALA A 655 -16.64 -0.48 -36.04
C ALA A 655 -15.37 -1.18 -35.49
N PHE A 656 -14.71 -2.01 -36.30
CA PHE A 656 -13.47 -2.67 -35.89
C PHE A 656 -12.36 -1.66 -35.60
N ARG A 657 -12.16 -0.66 -36.46
CA ARG A 657 -11.15 0.39 -36.27
C ARG A 657 -11.38 1.13 -34.96
N ILE A 658 -12.61 1.58 -34.70
CA ILE A 658 -12.93 2.31 -33.47
C ILE A 658 -12.70 1.43 -32.23
N TRP A 659 -13.17 0.18 -32.28
CA TRP A 659 -12.95 -0.78 -31.20
C TRP A 659 -11.46 -1.03 -30.94
N ARG A 660 -10.66 -1.20 -32.00
CA ARG A 660 -9.22 -1.44 -31.92
C ARG A 660 -8.50 -0.23 -31.31
N ASP A 661 -8.79 0.96 -31.84
CA ASP A 661 -8.17 2.21 -31.39
C ASP A 661 -8.49 2.49 -29.92
N MET A 662 -9.75 2.28 -29.49
CA MET A 662 -10.16 2.49 -28.11
C MET A 662 -9.58 1.45 -27.16
N THR A 663 -9.51 0.19 -27.59
CA THR A 663 -8.86 -0.86 -26.80
C THR A 663 -7.37 -0.57 -26.60
N ALA A 664 -6.67 -0.13 -27.65
CA ALA A 664 -5.27 0.28 -27.58
C ALA A 664 -5.07 1.49 -26.64
N MET A 665 -5.89 2.54 -26.77
CA MET A 665 -5.84 3.71 -25.89
C MET A 665 -6.08 3.34 -24.42
N ILE A 666 -7.11 2.52 -24.14
CA ILE A 666 -7.43 2.14 -22.75
C ILE A 666 -6.26 1.37 -22.13
N LEU A 667 -5.70 0.39 -22.84
CA LEU A 667 -4.61 -0.43 -22.30
C LEU A 667 -3.28 0.33 -22.24
N GLY A 668 -2.94 1.08 -23.29
CA GLY A 668 -1.64 1.74 -23.46
C GLY A 668 -1.53 3.11 -22.79
N ASP A 669 -2.59 3.92 -22.79
CA ASP A 669 -2.54 5.30 -22.30
C ASP A 669 -3.21 5.47 -20.93
N ILE A 670 -4.27 4.70 -20.66
CA ILE A 670 -5.09 4.85 -19.44
C ILE A 670 -4.64 3.88 -18.33
N CYS A 671 -4.39 2.61 -18.68
CA CYS A 671 -4.05 1.56 -17.72
C CYS A 671 -2.55 1.28 -17.58
N ALA A 672 -1.69 1.82 -18.46
CA ALA A 672 -0.26 1.57 -18.38
C ALA A 672 0.35 2.16 -17.10
N VAL A 673 1.01 1.31 -16.33
CA VAL A 673 1.78 1.73 -15.16
C VAL A 673 3.05 2.42 -15.65
N SER A 674 3.21 3.73 -15.39
CA SER A 674 4.51 4.37 -15.54
C SER A 674 5.53 3.58 -14.69
N PRO A 675 6.63 3.08 -15.26
CA PRO A 675 7.64 2.40 -14.46
C PRO A 675 8.08 3.35 -13.34
N PRO A 676 8.22 2.87 -12.09
CA PRO A 676 8.70 3.70 -11.01
C PRO A 676 10.02 4.30 -11.45
N ARG A 677 10.11 5.65 -11.46
CA ARG A 677 11.36 6.37 -11.69
C ARG A 677 12.41 5.74 -10.79
N THR A 678 13.33 4.98 -11.37
CA THR A 678 14.53 4.52 -10.70
C THR A 678 15.30 5.77 -10.30
N VAL A 679 15.13 6.17 -9.04
CA VAL A 679 16.06 7.10 -8.41
C VAL A 679 17.41 6.41 -8.49
N LYS A 680 18.27 6.87 -9.41
CA LYS A 680 19.67 6.48 -9.45
C LYS A 680 20.26 6.89 -8.10
N ILE A 681 20.33 5.93 -7.18
CA ILE A 681 21.20 6.05 -6.02
C ILE A 681 22.60 6.08 -6.61
N ALA A 682 23.19 7.27 -6.67
CA ALA A 682 24.59 7.45 -7.00
C ALA A 682 25.40 6.80 -5.89
N THR A 683 25.81 5.54 -6.10
CA THR A 683 26.91 4.94 -5.36
C THR A 683 28.19 5.67 -5.76
N ARG A 684 28.57 6.69 -4.99
CA ARG A 684 29.96 7.13 -4.91
C ARG A 684 30.75 6.01 -4.23
N LEU A 685 31.40 5.20 -5.06
CA LEU A 685 32.60 4.49 -4.66
C LEU A 685 33.69 5.55 -4.44
N GLU A 686 34.02 5.81 -3.18
CA GLU A 686 35.29 6.45 -2.83
C GLU A 686 36.35 5.35 -2.77
N GLU A 687 37.10 5.21 -3.87
CA GLU A 687 38.47 4.75 -3.82
C GLU A 687 39.35 5.97 -3.48
N SER A 688 40.06 5.92 -2.35
CA SER A 688 41.51 6.23 -2.20
C SER A 688 41.88 6.85 -0.84
N ILE A 689 42.82 6.14 -0.19
CA ILE A 689 43.67 6.44 0.98
C ILE A 689 43.07 6.17 2.36
#